data_AF-A0A1M3MEQ8-F1
#
_entry.id   AF-A0A1M3MEQ8-F1
#
_cell.length_a   1.000
_cell.length_b   1.000
_cell.length_c   1.000
_cell.angle_alpha   90.00
_cell.angle_beta   90.00
_cell.angle_gamma   90.00
#
_symmetry.space_group_name_H-M   'P 1'
#
loop_
_entity.id
_entity.type
_entity.pdbx_description
1 polymer ?
#
loop_
_entity_poly.entity_id
_entity_poly.type
_entity_poly.pdbx_seq_one_letter_code
_entity_poly.pdbx_strand_id
1 'polypeptide(L)'
;MAVIFGFAGRAVAQTMPVVSDNSGETWYFIRNLDTATPRSQLAISFNGADAVAKGENFYSAVPSMWKVVKDAEADTYGLVCKVEGVEYYLNDAMSLTTTSFTGWKLVSGTSGSVTGWRLEYAPGGVLTAVVHQKNYTEGGVYRLMSTWLGADVASLWSFDTPKKILELNLTKANTIFTNTTEGMDPGKFTSQARTTFGNALASAQAVYDNESSTAEQLSAAISAVQAAHPVYTASVILPVVSTESTTKWYFLQGTRPANTYLTSTGAGAQVLSKPVIPDDTQLWKFVANTSGTANGLAMVNKVTGEYINANAANNTNIFSVATLPANNLQFIVSDIYTNKVARFWIEHAAGSTPAFRLHAGNTNVLNWTGNRYDNSSWLILDYDVALSQFLTDAIAEAEGLQVGVQVGTAFGQVAAADQHTLATAVSAAKQVRDNAAATQQQKLDGVTAIQLAISNFKAAVIKNPETLLSQSNDNYSWYWIRSTAMNAYAKDKVISAGTRLTDEKFTFEAKTAEVSDAQLFRFELTEDKTKVKNIINKLNDKYMAPNGMISDTAFVANDFTLTLLTDGLTFNIKPAAVAALHAQENGAHMVNWAGGAGTASAWSIDFALESPKVITAAPEVETAYRVMVTEGRIVVEGVDKYEVYSLTGQRQLLNAVLPQGVYIVKSSAFAAKVLVR
;
A
#
# COMPACT_ATOMS: atom_id res chain seq x y z
N MET A 1 -8.62 -1.26 -4.61
CA MET A 1 -8.96 -0.29 -5.68
C MET A 1 -8.67 1.09 -5.12
N ALA A 2 -7.60 1.73 -5.59
CA ALA A 2 -6.88 2.76 -4.86
C ALA A 2 -7.35 4.19 -5.18
N VAL A 3 -7.64 4.93 -4.09
CA VAL A 3 -7.23 6.30 -3.77
C VAL A 3 -7.18 7.31 -4.92
N ILE A 4 -8.14 8.24 -4.83
CA ILE A 4 -8.15 9.58 -5.43
C ILE A 4 -6.83 10.29 -5.11
N PHE A 5 -6.04 10.65 -6.12
CA PHE A 5 -5.40 11.98 -6.24
C PHE A 5 -4.91 12.17 -7.67
N GLY A 6 -5.35 13.26 -8.28
CA GLY A 6 -4.91 13.66 -9.62
C GLY A 6 -6.03 14.28 -10.45
N PHE A 7 -6.67 15.36 -9.97
CA PHE A 7 -7.24 16.31 -10.92
C PHE A 7 -6.07 17.03 -11.61
N ALA A 8 -5.40 16.35 -12.53
CA ALA A 8 -4.75 16.99 -13.66
C ALA A 8 -5.83 17.26 -14.72
N GLY A 9 -6.85 18.04 -14.33
CA GLY A 9 -7.76 18.62 -15.28
C GLY A 9 -6.96 19.61 -16.11
N ARG A 10 -6.89 19.39 -17.43
CA ARG A 10 -6.48 20.45 -18.35
C ARG A 10 -7.28 21.70 -18.00
N ALA A 11 -6.61 22.84 -17.83
CA ALA A 11 -7.23 24.14 -17.63
C ALA A 11 -8.29 24.38 -18.72
N VAL A 12 -9.56 24.27 -18.36
CA VAL A 12 -10.68 24.62 -19.25
C VAL A 12 -10.84 26.14 -19.19
N ALA A 13 -10.97 26.80 -20.34
CA ALA A 13 -11.26 28.22 -20.39
C ALA A 13 -12.60 28.49 -19.67
N GLN A 14 -12.57 29.36 -18.65
CA GLN A 14 -13.78 29.79 -17.96
C GLN A 14 -14.61 30.68 -18.88
N THR A 15 -15.91 30.41 -19.00
CA THR A 15 -16.86 31.31 -19.65
C THR A 15 -17.14 32.50 -18.74
N MET A 16 -17.32 33.70 -19.33
CA MET A 16 -17.72 34.89 -18.56
C MET A 16 -18.99 34.60 -17.75
N PRO A 17 -19.08 35.06 -16.49
CA PRO A 17 -20.34 35.04 -15.75
C PRO A 17 -21.42 35.77 -16.56
N VAL A 18 -22.63 35.23 -16.55
CA VAL A 18 -23.78 35.85 -17.19
C VAL A 18 -24.11 37.14 -16.45
N VAL A 19 -24.11 38.24 -17.19
CA VAL A 19 -24.52 39.54 -16.66
C VAL A 19 -26.04 39.53 -16.52
N SER A 20 -26.53 39.89 -15.34
CA SER A 20 -27.94 40.11 -15.09
C SER A 20 -28.38 41.44 -15.69
N ASP A 21 -29.49 41.42 -16.42
CA ASP A 21 -30.08 42.56 -17.09
C ASP A 21 -31.62 42.46 -17.08
N ASN A 22 -32.29 43.28 -17.88
CA ASN A 22 -33.76 43.31 -17.96
C ASN A 22 -34.38 42.03 -18.53
N SER A 23 -33.60 41.13 -19.12
CA SER A 23 -34.05 39.84 -19.65
C SER A 23 -34.04 38.73 -18.59
N GLY A 24 -33.32 38.91 -17.48
CA GLY A 24 -33.29 37.96 -16.38
C GLY A 24 -32.11 38.16 -15.44
N GLU A 25 -32.25 37.62 -14.23
CA GLU A 25 -31.20 37.64 -13.21
C GLU A 25 -30.51 36.27 -13.13
N THR A 26 -29.18 36.28 -13.06
CA THR A 26 -28.37 35.10 -12.74
C THR A 26 -27.57 35.34 -11.48
N TRP A 27 -27.76 34.46 -10.51
CA TRP A 27 -27.15 34.57 -9.19
C TRP A 27 -26.05 33.54 -8.99
N TYR A 28 -24.97 33.95 -8.34
CA TYR A 28 -23.74 33.20 -8.15
C TYR A 28 -23.28 33.22 -6.69
N PHE A 29 -22.60 32.15 -6.29
CA PHE A 29 -21.70 32.17 -5.14
C PHE A 29 -20.29 32.50 -5.66
N ILE A 30 -19.67 33.54 -5.10
CA ILE A 30 -18.34 34.00 -5.53
C ILE A 30 -17.30 33.43 -4.58
N ARG A 31 -16.53 32.45 -5.03
CA ARG A 31 -15.65 31.61 -4.20
C ARG A 31 -14.19 31.72 -4.60
N ASN A 32 -13.30 31.76 -3.62
CA ASN A 32 -11.86 31.86 -3.84
C ASN A 32 -11.29 30.52 -4.34
N LEU A 33 -10.30 30.56 -5.24
CA LEU A 33 -9.72 29.38 -5.88
C LEU A 33 -8.28 29.06 -5.44
N ASP A 34 -7.77 29.64 -4.35
CA ASP A 34 -6.39 29.40 -3.88
C ASP A 34 -6.12 27.93 -3.51
N THR A 35 -5.31 27.25 -4.33
CA THR A 35 -4.96 25.83 -4.16
C THR A 35 -3.98 25.53 -3.03
N ALA A 36 -3.33 26.54 -2.44
CA ALA A 36 -2.18 26.32 -1.55
C ALA A 36 -2.52 26.27 -0.05
N THR A 37 -3.72 26.69 0.38
CA THR A 37 -4.06 26.84 1.81
C THR A 37 -5.56 26.65 2.09
N PRO A 38 -6.04 26.62 3.37
CA PRO A 38 -7.46 26.60 3.71
C PRO A 38 -8.31 27.77 3.14
N ARG A 39 -7.69 28.71 2.39
CA ARG A 39 -8.30 29.89 1.74
C ARG A 39 -9.27 29.55 0.61
N SER A 40 -9.08 28.42 -0.09
CA SER A 40 -9.95 27.97 -1.19
C SER A 40 -11.40 27.68 -0.79
N GLN A 41 -11.69 27.64 0.50
CA GLN A 41 -13.03 27.37 1.00
C GLN A 41 -13.82 28.65 1.30
N LEU A 42 -13.25 29.84 1.08
CA LEU A 42 -13.93 31.10 1.40
C LEU A 42 -14.76 31.63 0.24
N ALA A 43 -15.99 32.05 0.52
CA ALA A 43 -16.89 32.75 -0.40
C ALA A 43 -17.26 34.14 0.12
N ILE A 44 -17.44 35.10 -0.79
CA ILE A 44 -17.83 36.48 -0.44
C ILE A 44 -19.26 36.46 0.13
N SER A 45 -19.44 37.05 1.30
CA SER A 45 -20.72 37.10 2.01
C SER A 45 -21.02 38.48 2.58
N PHE A 46 -22.32 38.76 2.70
CA PHE A 46 -22.86 39.95 3.34
C PHE A 46 -22.46 40.01 4.81
N ASN A 47 -22.10 41.19 5.30
CA ASN A 47 -21.67 41.40 6.68
C ASN A 47 -22.35 42.60 7.36
N GLY A 48 -23.50 43.04 6.83
CA GLY A 48 -24.20 44.25 7.26
C GLY A 48 -24.14 45.37 6.23
N ALA A 49 -25.10 46.30 6.31
CA ALA A 49 -25.09 47.53 5.53
C ALA A 49 -23.89 48.39 5.94
N ASP A 50 -23.23 49.00 4.95
CA ASP A 50 -22.02 49.83 5.07
C ASP A 50 -20.82 49.12 5.71
N ALA A 51 -20.91 47.79 5.89
CA ALA A 51 -19.84 46.96 6.41
C ALA A 51 -19.00 46.37 5.28
N VAL A 52 -17.72 46.14 5.58
CA VAL A 52 -16.81 45.40 4.70
C VAL A 52 -17.32 43.97 4.56
N ALA A 53 -17.44 43.49 3.32
CA ALA A 53 -17.85 42.11 3.02
C ALA A 53 -16.88 41.11 3.67
N LYS A 54 -17.41 39.96 4.10
CA LYS A 54 -16.61 38.92 4.77
C LYS A 54 -16.40 37.70 3.88
N GLY A 55 -15.32 36.96 4.16
CA GLY A 55 -15.12 35.62 3.64
C GLY A 55 -15.71 34.59 4.61
N GLU A 56 -16.66 33.78 4.15
CA GLU A 56 -17.22 32.67 4.93
C GLU A 56 -16.80 31.32 4.37
N ASN A 57 -16.59 30.34 5.24
CA ASN A 57 -16.30 28.98 4.79
C ASN A 57 -17.56 28.36 4.18
N PHE A 58 -17.45 28.11 2.88
CA PHE A 58 -18.45 27.57 1.98
C PHE A 58 -19.02 26.22 2.39
N TYR A 59 -18.35 25.47 3.27
CA TYR A 59 -18.86 24.17 3.76
C TYR A 59 -19.50 24.24 5.15
N SER A 60 -19.44 25.38 5.83
CA SER A 60 -19.96 25.54 7.20
C SER A 60 -20.99 26.66 7.33
N ALA A 61 -21.23 27.44 6.27
CA ALA A 61 -22.26 28.47 6.20
C ALA A 61 -22.79 28.59 4.76
N VAL A 62 -24.00 29.13 4.60
CA VAL A 62 -24.58 29.49 3.31
C VAL A 62 -24.11 30.90 2.98
N PRO A 63 -23.16 31.08 2.04
CA PRO A 63 -22.68 32.42 1.71
C PRO A 63 -23.81 33.23 1.06
N SER A 64 -23.66 34.55 1.00
CA SER A 64 -24.62 35.36 0.25
C SER A 64 -24.46 35.15 -1.25
N MET A 65 -25.57 35.25 -1.99
CA MET A 65 -25.59 35.15 -3.44
C MET A 65 -25.42 36.53 -4.07
N TRP A 66 -24.73 36.55 -5.21
CA TRP A 66 -24.35 37.77 -5.93
C TRP A 66 -24.73 37.66 -7.40
N LYS A 67 -25.28 38.73 -7.97
CA LYS A 67 -25.40 38.88 -9.42
C LYS A 67 -24.32 39.81 -9.95
N VAL A 68 -23.94 39.59 -11.20
CA VAL A 68 -23.04 40.48 -11.95
C VAL A 68 -23.92 41.42 -12.75
N VAL A 69 -23.74 42.74 -12.61
CA VAL A 69 -24.42 43.76 -13.43
C VAL A 69 -23.41 44.49 -14.29
N LYS A 70 -23.81 45.04 -15.43
CA LYS A 70 -22.91 45.80 -16.30
C LYS A 70 -23.13 47.30 -16.11
N ASP A 71 -22.04 48.06 -16.11
CA ASP A 71 -22.10 49.51 -16.23
C ASP A 71 -22.60 49.90 -17.63
N ALA A 72 -23.55 50.85 -17.68
CA ALA A 72 -24.14 51.30 -18.93
C ALA A 72 -23.16 52.14 -19.77
N GLU A 73 -22.20 52.81 -19.12
CA GLU A 73 -21.32 53.80 -19.75
C GLU A 73 -19.85 53.34 -19.85
N ALA A 74 -19.48 52.26 -19.15
CA ALA A 74 -18.13 51.71 -19.14
C ALA A 74 -18.11 50.18 -19.32
N ASP A 75 -16.99 49.64 -19.83
CA ASP A 75 -16.78 48.18 -19.90
C ASP A 75 -16.34 47.61 -18.54
N THR A 76 -17.20 47.83 -17.54
CA THR A 76 -17.01 47.44 -16.15
C THR A 76 -18.29 46.80 -15.59
N TYR A 77 -18.14 46.08 -14.48
CA TYR A 77 -19.16 45.22 -13.91
C TYR A 77 -19.33 45.50 -12.42
N GLY A 78 -20.56 45.48 -11.92
CA GLY A 78 -20.89 45.54 -10.50
C GLY A 78 -21.21 44.16 -9.92
N LEU A 79 -20.95 44.00 -8.62
CA LEU A 79 -21.42 42.84 -7.85
C LEU A 79 -22.52 43.28 -6.91
N VAL A 80 -23.68 42.63 -7.01
CA VAL A 80 -24.87 42.97 -6.22
C VAL A 80 -25.31 41.77 -5.42
N CYS A 81 -25.36 41.90 -4.11
CA CYS A 81 -25.89 40.91 -3.18
C CYS A 81 -27.34 41.26 -2.83
N LYS A 82 -28.23 40.27 -2.67
CA LYS A 82 -29.60 40.47 -2.18
C LYS A 82 -29.80 39.78 -0.84
N VAL A 83 -30.19 40.56 0.16
CA VAL A 83 -30.49 40.07 1.52
C VAL A 83 -31.82 40.66 1.95
N GLU A 84 -32.76 39.81 2.38
CA GLU A 84 -34.10 40.23 2.85
C GLU A 84 -34.87 41.14 1.87
N GLY A 85 -34.66 40.95 0.56
CA GLY A 85 -35.30 41.73 -0.49
C GLY A 85 -34.62 43.06 -0.83
N VAL A 86 -33.57 43.44 -0.10
CA VAL A 86 -32.77 44.64 -0.35
C VAL A 86 -31.50 44.29 -1.12
N GLU A 87 -31.16 45.11 -2.12
CA GLU A 87 -29.95 44.98 -2.91
C GLU A 87 -28.81 45.83 -2.34
N TYR A 88 -27.64 45.20 -2.23
CA TYR A 88 -26.41 45.81 -1.74
C TYR A 88 -25.31 45.64 -2.77
N TYR A 89 -24.67 46.75 -3.11
CA TYR A 89 -23.64 46.87 -4.11
C TYR A 89 -22.27 46.85 -3.45
N LEU A 90 -21.33 46.09 -4.03
CA LEU A 90 -19.93 46.11 -3.60
C LEU A 90 -19.22 47.35 -4.15
N ASN A 91 -18.68 48.17 -3.24
CA ASN A 91 -17.91 49.36 -3.60
C ASN A 91 -16.38 49.12 -3.59
N ASP A 92 -15.61 50.17 -3.91
CA ASP A 92 -14.14 50.19 -4.04
C ASP A 92 -13.43 50.01 -2.69
N ALA A 93 -14.10 50.35 -1.59
CA ALA A 93 -13.67 50.07 -0.23
C ALA A 93 -13.97 48.63 0.23
N MET A 94 -14.47 47.75 -0.65
CA MET A 94 -14.95 46.39 -0.34
C MET A 94 -16.15 46.36 0.64
N SER A 95 -16.86 47.48 0.76
CA SER A 95 -18.03 47.65 1.62
C SER A 95 -19.33 47.52 0.81
N LEU A 96 -20.40 47.20 1.53
CA LEU A 96 -21.73 46.95 0.98
C LEU A 96 -22.61 48.20 1.12
N THR A 97 -23.02 48.81 0.02
CA THR A 97 -23.85 50.03 0.04
C THR A 97 -25.14 49.84 -0.75
N THR A 98 -26.15 50.69 -0.55
CA THR A 98 -27.46 50.60 -1.24
C THR A 98 -27.60 51.55 -2.41
N THR A 99 -26.61 52.44 -2.64
CA THR A 99 -26.77 53.59 -3.55
C THR A 99 -26.08 53.43 -4.90
N SER A 100 -24.88 52.85 -4.95
CA SER A 100 -24.12 52.68 -6.20
C SER A 100 -23.11 51.55 -6.13
N PHE A 101 -22.70 51.01 -7.29
CA PHE A 101 -21.62 50.02 -7.37
C PHE A 101 -20.33 50.60 -7.92
N THR A 102 -19.24 49.92 -7.62
CA THR A 102 -17.94 50.19 -8.20
C THR A 102 -17.72 49.33 -9.44
N GLY A 103 -17.31 49.95 -10.55
CA GLY A 103 -17.05 49.24 -11.80
C GLY A 103 -15.77 48.39 -11.73
N TRP A 104 -15.94 47.07 -11.73
CA TRP A 104 -14.87 46.06 -11.78
C TRP A 104 -14.63 45.57 -13.21
N LYS A 105 -13.38 45.32 -13.57
CA LYS A 105 -13.01 44.49 -14.72
C LYS A 105 -12.87 43.05 -14.28
N LEU A 106 -13.49 42.14 -15.02
CA LEU A 106 -13.35 40.69 -14.83
C LEU A 106 -12.25 40.19 -15.77
N VAL A 107 -11.08 39.90 -15.21
CA VAL A 107 -9.91 39.48 -15.99
C VAL A 107 -9.66 37.99 -15.74
N SER A 108 -9.79 37.17 -16.79
CA SER A 108 -9.47 35.74 -16.68
C SER A 108 -8.00 35.54 -16.31
N GLY A 109 -7.71 34.59 -15.43
CA GLY A 109 -6.36 34.24 -15.01
C GLY A 109 -6.19 32.75 -14.78
N THR A 110 -4.94 32.30 -14.80
CA THR A 110 -4.56 30.91 -14.50
C THR A 110 -3.48 30.91 -13.42
N SER A 111 -3.60 30.02 -12.44
CA SER A 111 -2.59 29.76 -11.42
C SER A 111 -2.44 28.26 -11.24
N GLY A 112 -1.25 27.72 -11.53
CA GLY A 112 -1.02 26.27 -11.55
C GLY A 112 -1.98 25.56 -12.51
N SER A 113 -2.80 24.64 -11.98
CA SER A 113 -3.83 23.91 -12.73
C SER A 113 -5.22 24.54 -12.68
N VAL A 114 -5.37 25.72 -12.06
CA VAL A 114 -6.68 26.34 -11.80
C VAL A 114 -6.87 27.61 -12.63
N THR A 115 -8.04 27.73 -13.26
CA THR A 115 -8.50 28.90 -14.02
C THR A 115 -9.65 29.60 -13.31
N GLY A 116 -9.64 30.93 -13.30
CA GLY A 116 -10.67 31.74 -12.65
C GLY A 116 -10.65 33.20 -13.10
N TRP A 117 -11.35 34.05 -12.35
CA TRP A 117 -11.52 35.48 -12.63
C TRP A 117 -10.84 36.33 -11.57
N ARG A 118 -10.17 37.41 -11.98
CA ARG A 118 -9.71 38.50 -11.11
C ARG A 118 -10.68 39.66 -11.21
N LEU A 119 -10.96 40.27 -10.06
CA LEU A 119 -11.75 41.49 -9.94
C LEU A 119 -10.76 42.68 -9.84
N GLU A 120 -10.64 43.46 -10.91
CA GLU A 120 -9.70 44.58 -11.02
C GLU A 120 -10.44 45.93 -11.11
N TYR A 121 -10.02 46.93 -10.33
CA TYR A 121 -10.56 48.30 -10.40
C TYR A 121 -9.67 49.21 -11.26
N ALA A 122 -10.25 50.13 -12.03
CA ALA A 122 -9.57 50.87 -13.11
C ALA A 122 -9.30 52.38 -12.92
N PRO A 123 -10.01 53.15 -12.08
CA PRO A 123 -9.66 54.56 -11.84
C PRO A 123 -8.44 54.70 -10.92
N GLY A 124 -7.28 55.05 -11.49
CA GLY A 124 -6.07 55.43 -10.73
C GLY A 124 -4.99 54.35 -10.55
N GLY A 125 -5.17 53.16 -11.13
CA GLY A 125 -4.22 52.03 -11.20
C GLY A 125 -4.85 50.68 -10.80
N VAL A 126 -4.15 49.57 -11.02
CA VAL A 126 -4.71 48.20 -10.88
C VAL A 126 -4.79 47.81 -9.40
N LEU A 127 -5.96 48.02 -8.78
CA LEU A 127 -6.32 47.46 -7.49
C LEU A 127 -7.04 46.12 -7.71
N THR A 128 -6.63 45.05 -7.00
CA THR A 128 -7.28 43.73 -7.09
C THR A 128 -8.00 43.41 -5.78
N ALA A 129 -9.22 42.86 -5.86
CA ALA A 129 -9.95 42.38 -4.68
C ALA A 129 -9.39 41.03 -4.19
N VAL A 130 -8.96 40.98 -2.93
CA VAL A 130 -8.33 39.79 -2.30
C VAL A 130 -8.94 39.55 -0.91
N VAL A 131 -9.30 38.31 -0.59
CA VAL A 131 -9.59 37.93 0.81
C VAL A 131 -8.28 37.56 1.48
N HIS A 132 -7.75 38.46 2.32
CA HIS A 132 -6.44 38.30 2.94
C HIS A 132 -6.55 37.68 4.34
N GLN A 133 -5.84 36.56 4.59
CA GLN A 133 -5.83 35.88 5.89
C GLN A 133 -4.77 36.39 6.88
N LYS A 134 -3.79 37.21 6.48
CA LYS A 134 -2.70 37.61 7.38
C LYS A 134 -2.98 38.99 8.02
N ASN A 135 -3.27 38.98 9.32
CA ASN A 135 -3.09 40.06 10.29
C ASN A 135 -4.26 41.00 10.65
N TYR A 136 -5.50 40.77 10.22
CA TYR A 136 -6.64 41.53 10.77
C TYR A 136 -7.86 40.64 11.07
N THR A 137 -7.71 39.74 12.04
CA THR A 137 -8.86 39.26 12.82
C THR A 137 -9.19 40.32 13.87
N GLU A 138 -10.04 41.28 13.51
CA GLU A 138 -10.73 42.09 14.52
C GLU A 138 -11.98 41.30 14.91
N GLY A 139 -11.93 40.59 16.05
CA GLY A 139 -13.05 39.75 16.51
C GLY A 139 -13.25 38.41 15.76
N GLY A 140 -12.28 37.92 14.99
CA GLY A 140 -12.30 36.57 14.39
C GLY A 140 -12.99 36.42 13.02
N VAL A 141 -13.32 37.52 12.33
CA VAL A 141 -13.98 37.51 11.01
C VAL A 141 -12.98 37.74 9.87
N TYR A 142 -13.03 36.93 8.80
CA TYR A 142 -12.22 37.16 7.58
C TYR A 142 -12.82 38.30 6.75
N ARG A 143 -12.08 39.40 6.52
CA ARG A 143 -12.56 40.56 5.73
C ARG A 143 -12.04 40.52 4.29
N LEU A 144 -12.86 40.96 3.34
CA LEU A 144 -12.44 41.26 1.97
C LEU A 144 -11.60 42.55 1.97
N MET A 145 -10.50 42.59 1.23
CA MET A 145 -9.59 43.74 1.16
C MET A 145 -9.26 44.10 -0.28
N SER A 146 -9.03 45.38 -0.54
CA SER A 146 -8.36 45.85 -1.75
C SER A 146 -6.88 46.09 -1.46
N THR A 147 -6.01 45.56 -2.30
CA THR A 147 -4.55 45.74 -2.13
C THR A 147 -3.91 46.10 -3.46
N TRP A 148 -2.88 46.96 -3.41
CA TRP A 148 -1.95 47.19 -4.51
C TRP A 148 -0.96 46.02 -4.56
N LEU A 149 -1.26 44.99 -5.35
CA LEU A 149 -0.39 43.85 -5.53
C LEU A 149 -0.20 43.57 -7.01
N GLY A 150 1.07 43.41 -7.41
CA GLY A 150 1.39 42.81 -8.70
C GLY A 150 1.06 41.32 -8.66
N ALA A 151 0.15 40.87 -9.52
CA ALA A 151 -0.06 39.49 -10.00
C ALA A 151 0.12 38.31 -9.02
N ASP A 152 -0.12 38.46 -7.72
CA ASP A 152 -0.08 37.33 -6.78
C ASP A 152 -1.28 36.39 -7.02
N VAL A 153 -1.00 35.09 -6.96
CA VAL A 153 -1.89 33.95 -7.24
C VAL A 153 -3.13 33.83 -6.32
N ALA A 154 -3.23 34.65 -5.28
CA ALA A 154 -4.28 34.59 -4.24
C ALA A 154 -5.62 35.28 -4.61
N SER A 155 -5.78 35.72 -5.86
CA SER A 155 -6.85 36.62 -6.32
C SER A 155 -7.81 36.01 -7.34
N LEU A 156 -7.73 34.70 -7.61
CA LEU A 156 -8.64 34.02 -8.54
C LEU A 156 -9.95 33.62 -7.87
N TRP A 157 -11.06 33.97 -8.53
CA TRP A 157 -12.43 33.74 -8.10
C TRP A 157 -13.20 32.89 -9.12
N SER A 158 -14.09 32.03 -8.61
CA SER A 158 -15.12 31.33 -9.39
C SER A 158 -16.48 31.95 -9.13
N PHE A 159 -17.29 32.03 -10.18
CA PHE A 159 -18.70 32.42 -10.13
C PHE A 159 -19.54 31.15 -10.32
N ASP A 160 -19.89 30.51 -9.21
CA ASP A 160 -20.57 29.23 -9.26
C ASP A 160 -22.08 29.40 -9.10
N THR A 161 -22.87 28.75 -9.95
CA THR A 161 -24.33 28.73 -9.79
C THR A 161 -24.73 27.92 -8.55
N PRO A 162 -25.94 28.12 -7.98
CA PRO A 162 -26.43 27.30 -6.88
C PRO A 162 -26.42 25.79 -7.19
N LYS A 163 -26.66 25.41 -8.45
CA LYS A 163 -26.57 24.02 -8.88
C LYS A 163 -25.15 23.46 -8.78
N LYS A 164 -24.14 24.23 -9.19
CA LYS A 164 -22.72 23.84 -9.03
C LYS A 164 -22.33 23.72 -7.55
N ILE A 165 -22.83 24.61 -6.71
CA ILE A 165 -22.58 24.61 -5.27
C ILE A 165 -23.22 23.41 -4.57
N LEU A 166 -24.45 23.06 -4.97
CA LEU A 166 -25.12 21.88 -4.47
C LEU A 166 -24.37 20.60 -4.86
N GLU A 167 -23.85 20.51 -6.10
CA GLU A 167 -23.00 19.40 -6.56
C GLU A 167 -21.77 19.20 -5.63
N LEU A 168 -21.06 20.28 -5.30
CA LEU A 168 -19.87 20.22 -4.44
C LEU A 168 -20.20 19.78 -3.02
N ASN A 169 -21.31 20.29 -2.45
CA ASN A 169 -21.77 19.90 -1.11
C ASN A 169 -22.21 18.44 -1.08
N LEU A 170 -23.01 18.01 -2.07
CA LEU A 170 -23.42 16.60 -2.23
C LEU A 170 -22.21 15.69 -2.40
N THR A 171 -21.22 16.07 -3.22
CA THR A 171 -20.00 15.28 -3.42
C THR A 171 -19.24 15.09 -2.10
N LYS A 172 -19.02 16.16 -1.33
CA LYS A 172 -18.34 16.08 -0.03
C LYS A 172 -19.12 15.24 0.97
N ALA A 173 -20.42 15.47 1.07
CA ALA A 173 -21.28 14.79 2.03
C ALA A 173 -21.45 13.29 1.68
N ASN A 174 -21.64 12.95 0.40
CA ASN A 174 -21.65 11.59 -0.09
C ASN A 174 -20.33 10.88 0.16
N THR A 175 -19.18 11.55 -0.06
CA THR A 175 -17.87 10.96 0.23
C THR A 175 -17.76 10.51 1.69
N ILE A 176 -18.21 11.34 2.63
CA ILE A 176 -18.25 10.99 4.06
C ILE A 176 -19.24 9.85 4.31
N PHE A 177 -20.44 9.92 3.72
CA PHE A 177 -21.44 8.87 3.89
C PHE A 177 -20.96 7.50 3.39
N THR A 178 -20.26 7.45 2.25
CA THR A 178 -19.73 6.20 1.66
C THR A 178 -18.48 5.67 2.39
N ASN A 179 -17.70 6.56 3.01
CA ASN A 179 -16.53 6.23 3.81
C ASN A 179 -16.86 5.94 5.28
N THR A 180 -18.13 5.87 5.63
CA THR A 180 -18.60 5.51 6.97
C THR A 180 -19.50 4.28 6.88
N THR A 181 -19.65 3.56 7.99
CA THR A 181 -20.53 2.39 8.06
C THR A 181 -21.43 2.43 9.28
N GLU A 182 -22.56 1.72 9.19
CA GLU A 182 -23.43 1.46 10.33
C GLU A 182 -22.75 0.54 11.34
N GLY A 183 -23.00 0.75 12.63
CA GLY A 183 -22.70 -0.19 13.70
C GLY A 183 -22.78 0.46 15.08
N MET A 184 -22.31 -0.28 16.10
CA MET A 184 -22.34 0.15 17.50
C MET A 184 -20.94 0.42 18.09
N ASP A 185 -19.90 0.26 17.29
CA ASP A 185 -18.50 0.36 17.71
C ASP A 185 -17.95 1.78 17.50
N PRO A 186 -16.87 2.16 18.21
CA PRO A 186 -16.24 3.45 18.03
C PRO A 186 -15.90 3.73 16.56
N GLY A 187 -16.20 4.95 16.10
CA GLY A 187 -15.95 5.40 14.74
C GLY A 187 -17.02 5.01 13.70
N LYS A 188 -18.04 4.23 14.11
CA LYS A 188 -19.23 3.93 13.30
C LYS A 188 -20.39 4.88 13.64
N PHE A 189 -21.49 4.72 12.92
CA PHE A 189 -22.69 5.54 13.06
C PHE A 189 -23.90 4.65 13.28
N THR A 190 -24.89 5.13 14.05
CA THR A 190 -26.13 4.37 14.27
C THR A 190 -26.99 4.32 12.99
N SER A 191 -27.86 3.32 12.90
CA SER A 191 -28.81 3.21 11.78
C SER A 191 -29.68 4.46 11.64
N GLN A 192 -30.13 5.02 12.77
CA GLN A 192 -30.93 6.24 12.79
C GLN A 192 -30.15 7.45 12.24
N ALA A 193 -28.91 7.66 12.68
CA ALA A 193 -28.09 8.76 12.20
C ALA A 193 -27.83 8.66 10.69
N ARG A 194 -27.51 7.45 10.21
CA ARG A 194 -27.30 7.20 8.78
C ARG A 194 -28.56 7.41 7.95
N THR A 195 -29.71 6.95 8.44
CA THR A 195 -31.00 7.14 7.77
C THR A 195 -31.35 8.62 7.66
N THR A 196 -31.23 9.37 8.77
CA THR A 196 -31.49 10.81 8.79
C THR A 196 -30.60 11.56 7.79
N PHE A 197 -29.30 11.28 7.77
CA PHE A 197 -28.37 11.94 6.85
C PHE A 197 -28.60 11.49 5.40
N GLY A 198 -28.80 10.19 5.16
CA GLY A 198 -29.13 9.65 3.84
C GLY A 198 -30.39 10.27 3.23
N ASN A 199 -31.43 10.49 4.05
CA ASN A 199 -32.67 11.15 3.60
C ASN A 199 -32.42 12.63 3.22
N ALA A 200 -31.59 13.35 3.98
CA ALA A 200 -31.20 14.72 3.64
C ALA A 200 -30.44 14.77 2.31
N LEU A 201 -29.52 13.82 2.08
CA LEU A 201 -28.77 13.70 0.82
C LEU A 201 -29.68 13.35 -0.35
N ALA A 202 -30.59 12.39 -0.19
CA ALA A 202 -31.55 12.01 -1.23
C ALA A 202 -32.48 13.16 -1.61
N SER A 203 -32.96 13.92 -0.63
CA SER A 203 -33.82 15.10 -0.86
C SER A 203 -33.07 16.19 -1.63
N ALA A 204 -31.83 16.47 -1.24
CA ALA A 204 -30.98 17.43 -1.92
C ALA A 204 -30.57 16.97 -3.34
N GLN A 205 -30.33 15.68 -3.53
CA GLN A 205 -30.05 15.08 -4.84
C GLN A 205 -31.24 15.24 -5.79
N ALA A 206 -32.47 15.03 -5.31
CA ALA A 206 -33.68 15.22 -6.13
C ALA A 206 -33.82 16.67 -6.64
N VAL A 207 -33.45 17.66 -5.81
CA VAL A 207 -33.41 19.07 -6.23
C VAL A 207 -32.30 19.30 -7.26
N TYR A 208 -31.13 18.69 -7.10
CA TYR A 208 -30.03 18.80 -8.05
C TYR A 208 -30.39 18.20 -9.42
N ASP A 209 -30.99 17.02 -9.44
CA ASP A 209 -31.33 16.27 -10.66
C ASP A 209 -32.47 16.93 -11.46
N ASN A 210 -33.37 17.64 -10.78
CA ASN A 210 -34.44 18.39 -11.44
C ASN A 210 -33.86 19.61 -12.20
N GLU A 211 -33.95 19.59 -13.53
CA GLU A 211 -33.51 20.69 -14.40
C GLU A 211 -34.30 21.98 -14.20
N SER A 212 -35.52 21.89 -13.68
CA SER A 212 -36.40 23.05 -13.43
C SER A 212 -36.26 23.63 -12.01
N SER A 213 -35.29 23.16 -11.21
CA SER A 213 -35.10 23.67 -9.84
C SER A 213 -34.69 25.15 -9.84
N THR A 214 -35.38 25.96 -9.04
CA THR A 214 -35.08 27.39 -8.90
C THR A 214 -33.83 27.64 -8.04
N ALA A 215 -33.29 28.85 -8.12
CA ALA A 215 -32.17 29.27 -7.29
C ALA A 215 -32.47 29.13 -5.78
N GLU A 216 -33.69 29.44 -5.36
CA GLU A 216 -34.15 29.34 -3.98
C GLU A 216 -34.24 27.87 -3.53
N GLN A 217 -34.77 26.99 -4.39
CA GLN A 217 -34.83 25.55 -4.09
C GLN A 217 -33.44 24.95 -3.92
N LEU A 218 -32.51 25.32 -4.81
CA LEU A 218 -31.10 24.90 -4.74
C LEU A 218 -30.44 25.42 -3.46
N SER A 219 -30.62 26.71 -3.12
CA SER A 219 -30.09 27.31 -1.89
C SER A 219 -30.67 26.70 -0.61
N ALA A 220 -31.95 26.33 -0.61
CA ALA A 220 -32.55 25.58 0.49
C ALA A 220 -31.94 24.18 0.63
N ALA A 221 -31.71 23.47 -0.49
CA ALA A 221 -31.04 22.16 -0.48
C ALA A 221 -29.59 22.25 0.01
N ILE A 222 -28.85 23.29 -0.38
CA ILE A 222 -27.49 23.56 0.12
C ILE A 222 -27.51 23.73 1.64
N SER A 223 -28.40 24.59 2.16
CA SER A 223 -28.60 24.81 3.59
C SER A 223 -28.89 23.50 4.33
N ALA A 224 -29.78 22.67 3.78
CA ALA A 224 -30.16 21.40 4.38
C ALA A 224 -28.98 20.42 4.49
N VAL A 225 -28.16 20.28 3.43
CA VAL A 225 -26.98 19.41 3.45
C VAL A 225 -25.93 19.94 4.43
N GLN A 226 -25.67 21.25 4.42
CA GLN A 226 -24.70 21.89 5.31
C GLN A 226 -25.12 21.80 6.79
N ALA A 227 -26.42 21.85 7.10
CA ALA A 227 -26.93 21.64 8.45
C ALA A 227 -26.89 20.17 8.87
N ALA A 228 -27.21 19.24 7.96
CA ALA A 228 -27.23 17.81 8.27
C ALA A 228 -25.83 17.21 8.46
N HIS A 229 -24.82 17.73 7.74
CA HIS A 229 -23.45 17.23 7.79
C HIS A 229 -22.82 17.24 9.20
N PRO A 230 -22.74 18.38 9.94
CA PRO A 230 -22.14 18.41 11.27
C PRO A 230 -22.94 17.59 12.28
N VAL A 231 -24.27 17.53 12.14
CA VAL A 231 -25.12 16.65 12.98
C VAL A 231 -24.73 15.20 12.76
N TYR A 232 -24.56 14.79 11.50
CA TYR A 232 -24.12 13.45 11.16
C TYR A 232 -22.73 13.16 11.72
N THR A 233 -21.72 13.99 11.44
CA THR A 233 -20.34 13.73 11.89
C THR A 233 -20.20 13.76 13.42
N ALA A 234 -20.95 14.61 14.11
CA ALA A 234 -21.00 14.63 15.58
C ALA A 234 -21.70 13.42 16.20
N SER A 235 -22.55 12.72 15.43
CA SER A 235 -23.23 11.49 15.88
C SER A 235 -22.36 10.24 15.81
N VAL A 236 -21.08 10.37 15.44
CA VAL A 236 -20.14 9.26 15.46
C VAL A 236 -20.08 8.66 16.86
N ILE A 237 -20.03 7.34 16.92
CA ILE A 237 -19.94 6.63 18.20
C ILE A 237 -18.54 6.84 18.75
N LEU A 238 -18.45 7.43 19.95
CA LEU A 238 -17.20 7.61 20.68
C LEU A 238 -16.85 6.36 21.49
N PRO A 239 -15.57 6.15 21.82
CA PRO A 239 -15.18 5.13 22.78
C PRO A 239 -15.85 5.34 24.14
N VAL A 240 -16.35 4.25 24.73
CA VAL A 240 -16.96 4.27 26.06
C VAL A 240 -15.88 4.49 27.12
N VAL A 241 -16.10 5.49 27.97
CA VAL A 241 -15.33 5.71 29.19
C VAL A 241 -15.73 4.66 30.22
N SER A 242 -14.76 3.87 30.68
CA SER A 242 -14.96 2.82 31.66
C SER A 242 -15.30 3.37 33.04
N THR A 243 -16.18 2.67 33.74
CA THR A 243 -16.59 2.91 35.12
C THR A 243 -16.36 1.66 35.96
N GLU A 244 -16.67 1.72 37.26
CA GLU A 244 -16.61 0.55 38.15
C GLU A 244 -17.55 -0.58 37.71
N SER A 245 -18.72 -0.23 37.14
CA SER A 245 -19.72 -1.20 36.69
C SER A 245 -19.55 -1.63 35.24
N THR A 246 -18.83 -0.85 34.42
CA THR A 246 -18.66 -1.11 32.98
C THR A 246 -17.21 -0.90 32.58
N THR A 247 -16.48 -1.98 32.35
CA THR A 247 -15.10 -1.92 31.83
C THR A 247 -15.07 -2.24 30.35
N LYS A 248 -14.45 -1.36 29.55
CA LYS A 248 -14.26 -1.52 28.12
C LYS A 248 -12.77 -1.40 27.76
N TRP A 249 -12.27 -2.41 27.05
CA TRP A 249 -10.90 -2.49 26.57
C TRP A 249 -10.84 -2.28 25.07
N TYR A 250 -9.80 -1.60 24.61
CA TYR A 250 -9.60 -1.25 23.22
C TYR A 250 -8.18 -1.53 22.77
N PHE A 251 -8.05 -1.92 21.51
CA PHE A 251 -6.81 -1.77 20.76
C PHE A 251 -6.81 -0.39 20.10
N LEU A 252 -5.65 0.28 20.11
CA LEU A 252 -5.47 1.55 19.41
C LEU A 252 -4.46 1.36 18.29
N GLN A 253 -4.92 1.34 17.04
CA GLN A 253 -4.08 1.15 15.86
C GLN A 253 -3.61 2.51 15.32
N GLY A 254 -2.30 2.70 15.23
CA GLY A 254 -1.71 3.88 14.59
C GLY A 254 -1.84 3.83 13.07
N THR A 255 -1.57 4.93 12.38
CA THR A 255 -1.39 4.92 10.91
C THR A 255 0.03 4.52 10.51
N ARG A 256 1.00 4.62 11.43
CA ARG A 256 2.41 4.40 11.14
C ARG A 256 3.13 3.69 12.31
N PRO A 257 3.87 2.61 12.03
CA PRO A 257 3.82 1.80 10.82
C PRO A 257 2.41 1.23 10.64
N ALA A 258 2.04 0.90 9.40
CA ALA A 258 0.72 0.31 9.16
C ALA A 258 0.53 -0.96 9.99
N ASN A 259 -0.71 -1.18 10.45
CA ASN A 259 -1.09 -2.37 11.24
C ASN A 259 -0.31 -2.55 12.55
N THR A 260 0.04 -1.44 13.21
CA THR A 260 0.66 -1.46 14.54
C THR A 260 -0.24 -0.83 15.58
N TYR A 261 -0.12 -1.29 16.82
CA TYR A 261 -0.97 -0.98 17.95
C TYR A 261 -0.16 -0.36 19.08
N LEU A 262 -0.80 0.54 19.82
CA LEU A 262 -0.26 1.18 21.01
C LEU A 262 0.08 0.11 22.06
N THR A 263 1.36 -0.02 22.41
CA THR A 263 1.85 -1.14 23.22
C THR A 263 2.61 -0.63 24.43
N SER A 264 2.20 -1.09 25.62
CA SER A 264 2.99 -0.93 26.84
C SER A 264 4.21 -1.85 26.81
N THR A 265 5.39 -1.35 27.22
CA THR A 265 6.61 -2.16 27.32
C THR A 265 7.03 -2.45 28.76
N GLY A 266 6.22 -2.05 29.74
CA GLY A 266 6.50 -2.17 31.16
C GLY A 266 6.09 -0.91 31.93
N ALA A 267 6.05 -1.01 33.26
CA ALA A 267 5.77 0.14 34.13
C ALA A 267 6.89 1.19 34.04
N GLY A 268 6.53 2.47 33.96
CA GLY A 268 7.44 3.60 33.73
C GLY A 268 8.17 3.58 32.37
N ALA A 269 7.83 2.66 31.46
CA ALA A 269 8.58 2.42 30.24
C ALA A 269 8.00 3.18 29.04
N GLN A 270 8.77 3.25 27.96
CA GLN A 270 8.35 3.90 26.73
C GLN A 270 7.18 3.12 26.09
N VAL A 271 6.18 3.85 25.60
CA VAL A 271 5.09 3.27 24.82
C VAL A 271 5.50 3.23 23.34
N LEU A 272 5.25 2.09 22.69
CA LEU A 272 5.69 1.84 21.32
C LEU A 272 4.52 1.45 20.40
N SER A 273 4.76 1.54 19.09
CA SER A 273 3.88 0.97 18.07
C SER A 273 4.42 -0.42 17.69
N LYS A 274 3.67 -1.49 17.97
CA LYS A 274 4.08 -2.87 17.62
C LYS A 274 2.99 -3.58 16.82
N PRO A 275 3.33 -4.59 15.99
CA PRO A 275 2.33 -5.50 15.41
C PRO A 275 1.44 -6.11 16.50
N VAL A 276 0.31 -6.71 16.12
CA VAL A 276 -0.58 -7.36 17.09
C VAL A 276 0.20 -8.39 17.93
N ILE A 277 0.04 -8.31 19.25
CA ILE A 277 0.57 -9.27 20.21
C ILE A 277 -0.64 -9.91 20.89
N PRO A 278 -0.73 -11.24 20.97
CA PRO A 278 -1.85 -11.94 21.59
C PRO A 278 -1.75 -11.91 23.13
N ASP A 279 -1.58 -10.72 23.71
CA ASP A 279 -1.57 -10.50 25.15
C ASP A 279 -2.25 -9.16 25.52
N ASP A 280 -2.31 -8.89 26.82
CA ASP A 280 -2.98 -7.71 27.35
C ASP A 280 -2.16 -6.41 27.24
N THR A 281 -0.90 -6.45 26.78
CA THR A 281 -0.01 -5.27 26.75
C THR A 281 -0.47 -4.18 25.79
N GLN A 282 -1.32 -4.54 24.84
CA GLN A 282 -1.91 -3.64 23.83
C GLN A 282 -3.33 -3.20 24.17
N LEU A 283 -3.86 -3.61 25.32
CA LEU A 283 -5.21 -3.26 25.74
C LEU A 283 -5.20 -2.02 26.62
N TRP A 284 -5.99 -1.05 26.21
CA TRP A 284 -6.17 0.22 26.90
C TRP A 284 -7.63 0.46 27.20
N LYS A 285 -7.92 0.98 28.39
CA LYS A 285 -9.24 1.51 28.74
C LYS A 285 -9.16 3.01 28.89
N PHE A 286 -10.28 3.67 28.63
CA PHE A 286 -10.46 5.08 28.92
C PHE A 286 -11.15 5.21 30.27
N VAL A 287 -10.70 6.13 31.12
CA VAL A 287 -11.29 6.42 32.43
C VAL A 287 -11.55 7.92 32.55
N ALA A 288 -12.51 8.31 33.39
CA ALA A 288 -12.75 9.72 33.65
C ALA A 288 -11.52 10.38 34.31
N ASN A 289 -11.20 11.60 33.89
CA ASN A 289 -10.18 12.43 34.53
C ASN A 289 -10.79 13.79 34.87
N THR A 290 -10.84 14.10 36.16
CA THR A 290 -11.33 15.37 36.71
C THR A 290 -10.22 16.25 37.27
N SER A 291 -8.95 15.92 36.99
CA SER A 291 -7.79 16.64 37.53
C SER A 291 -7.51 17.97 36.80
N GLY A 292 -7.92 18.07 35.53
CA GLY A 292 -7.80 19.29 34.73
C GLY A 292 -8.92 20.31 34.96
N THR A 293 -8.86 21.43 34.24
CA THR A 293 -9.83 22.55 34.35
C THR A 293 -11.21 22.25 33.75
N ALA A 294 -11.34 21.18 32.96
CA ALA A 294 -12.61 20.71 32.39
C ALA A 294 -12.60 19.18 32.36
N ASN A 295 -13.70 18.51 32.71
CA ASN A 295 -13.80 17.04 32.70
C ASN A 295 -13.33 16.45 31.35
N GLY A 296 -12.50 15.40 31.40
CA GLY A 296 -12.10 14.66 30.21
C GLY A 296 -11.72 13.23 30.56
N LEU A 297 -10.73 12.67 29.87
CA LEU A 297 -10.34 11.28 30.06
C LEU A 297 -8.85 11.08 30.29
N ALA A 298 -8.53 9.90 30.80
CA ALA A 298 -7.20 9.33 30.88
C ALA A 298 -7.21 7.94 30.23
N MET A 299 -6.03 7.46 29.80
CA MET A 299 -5.84 6.15 29.19
C MET A 299 -5.04 5.26 30.13
N VAL A 300 -5.53 4.06 30.43
CA VAL A 300 -4.90 3.10 31.34
C VAL A 300 -4.60 1.80 30.62
N ASN A 301 -3.38 1.29 30.77
CA ASN A 301 -2.99 0.00 30.22
C ASN A 301 -3.49 -1.16 31.10
N LYS A 302 -3.92 -2.27 30.48
CA LYS A 302 -4.45 -3.43 31.20
C LYS A 302 -3.40 -4.17 32.04
N VAL A 303 -2.18 -4.34 31.51
CA VAL A 303 -1.12 -5.12 32.16
C VAL A 303 -0.49 -4.32 33.31
N THR A 304 -0.11 -3.07 33.06
CA THR A 304 0.63 -2.29 34.05
C THR A 304 -0.27 -1.51 35.01
N GLY A 305 -1.53 -1.26 34.64
CA GLY A 305 -2.42 -0.36 35.38
C GLY A 305 -1.99 1.12 35.33
N GLU A 306 -0.96 1.45 34.55
CA GLU A 306 -0.43 2.81 34.44
C GLU A 306 -1.10 3.62 33.33
N TYR A 307 -0.98 4.94 33.45
CA TYR A 307 -1.51 5.92 32.52
C TYR A 307 -0.53 6.25 31.40
N ILE A 308 -1.03 6.68 30.24
CA ILE A 308 -0.21 7.44 29.28
C ILE A 308 0.23 8.77 29.91
N ASN A 309 1.53 9.10 29.83
CA ASN A 309 2.02 10.41 30.23
C ASN A 309 1.59 11.50 29.25
N ALA A 310 0.41 12.08 29.48
CA ALA A 310 -0.13 13.18 28.70
C ALA A 310 0.62 14.52 28.94
N ASN A 311 1.56 14.59 29.90
CA ASN A 311 2.36 15.78 30.17
C ASN A 311 3.71 15.80 29.41
N ALA A 312 3.94 14.85 28.50
CA ALA A 312 5.15 14.81 27.70
C ALA A 312 5.34 16.10 26.88
N ALA A 313 6.56 16.64 26.83
CA ALA A 313 6.87 17.81 26.02
C ALA A 313 6.70 17.53 24.52
N ASN A 314 6.47 18.56 23.72
CA ASN A 314 6.38 18.40 22.27
C ASN A 314 7.66 17.75 21.71
N ASN A 315 7.51 16.86 20.74
CA ASN A 315 8.59 16.09 20.12
C ASN A 315 9.38 15.23 21.12
N THR A 316 8.68 14.63 22.10
CA THR A 316 9.29 13.67 23.02
C THR A 316 8.50 12.37 23.06
N ASN A 317 9.21 11.27 23.28
CA ASN A 317 8.62 9.94 23.43
C ASN A 317 7.66 9.93 24.62
N ILE A 318 6.58 9.16 24.48
CA ILE A 318 5.58 8.99 25.52
C ILE A 318 5.95 7.76 26.36
N PHE A 319 5.85 7.92 27.67
CA PHE A 319 6.08 6.87 28.67
C PHE A 319 4.78 6.60 29.43
N SER A 320 4.68 5.44 30.06
CA SER A 320 3.63 5.20 31.04
C SER A 320 4.00 5.81 32.41
N VAL A 321 3.00 6.18 33.20
CA VAL A 321 3.17 6.79 34.53
C VAL A 321 2.14 6.23 35.50
N ALA A 322 2.55 5.97 36.74
CA ALA A 322 1.66 5.47 37.79
C ALA A 322 0.64 6.51 38.29
N THR A 323 0.94 7.80 38.15
CA THR A 323 0.08 8.89 38.61
C THR A 323 -0.85 9.36 37.50
N LEU A 324 -2.10 9.65 37.86
CA LEU A 324 -3.08 10.21 36.94
C LEU A 324 -2.56 11.56 36.38
N PRO A 325 -2.49 11.74 35.05
CA PRO A 325 -2.02 12.99 34.48
C PRO A 325 -2.92 14.17 34.83
N ALA A 326 -2.32 15.33 35.12
CA ALA A 326 -3.06 16.56 35.44
C ALA A 326 -3.85 17.12 34.25
N ASN A 327 -3.37 16.94 33.02
CA ASN A 327 -4.07 17.38 31.82
C ASN A 327 -5.00 16.28 31.30
N ASN A 328 -6.21 16.70 30.89
CA ASN A 328 -7.25 15.82 30.44
C ASN A 328 -7.20 15.60 28.92
N LEU A 329 -7.41 14.36 28.49
CA LEU A 329 -7.53 14.02 27.08
C LEU A 329 -8.97 14.19 26.58
N GLN A 330 -9.13 14.34 25.28
CA GLN A 330 -10.39 14.31 24.55
C GLN A 330 -10.25 13.52 23.24
N PHE A 331 -11.38 12.98 22.76
CA PHE A 331 -11.49 12.45 21.41
C PHE A 331 -12.01 13.52 20.48
N ILE A 332 -11.41 13.60 19.30
CA ILE A 332 -11.99 14.38 18.21
C ILE A 332 -11.96 13.47 16.97
N VAL A 333 -12.93 13.64 16.09
CA VAL A 333 -13.06 12.82 14.87
C VAL A 333 -11.97 13.24 13.86
N SER A 334 -11.29 12.26 13.29
CA SER A 334 -10.31 12.46 12.21
C SER A 334 -11.00 12.51 10.84
N ASP A 335 -10.33 13.06 9.84
CA ASP A 335 -10.75 12.97 8.44
C ASP A 335 -10.22 11.68 7.77
N ILE A 336 -9.49 10.84 8.52
CA ILE A 336 -9.02 9.52 8.07
C ILE A 336 -10.03 8.44 8.46
N TYR A 337 -10.36 7.60 7.49
CA TYR A 337 -11.21 6.42 7.66
C TYR A 337 -10.42 5.15 7.34
N THR A 338 -10.70 4.06 8.04
CA THR A 338 -10.14 2.73 7.74
C THR A 338 -11.27 1.74 7.70
N ASN A 339 -11.41 1.04 6.57
CA ASN A 339 -12.51 0.09 6.35
C ASN A 339 -13.88 0.68 6.71
N LYS A 340 -14.10 1.94 6.31
CA LYS A 340 -15.31 2.72 6.59
C LYS A 340 -15.57 3.04 8.08
N VAL A 341 -14.55 2.99 8.92
CA VAL A 341 -14.61 3.38 10.34
C VAL A 341 -13.78 4.65 10.52
N ALA A 342 -14.37 5.68 11.15
CA ALA A 342 -13.69 6.93 11.45
C ALA A 342 -12.57 6.70 12.48
N ARG A 343 -11.42 7.33 12.27
CA ARG A 343 -10.33 7.38 13.26
C ARG A 343 -10.53 8.57 14.20
N PHE A 344 -9.79 8.56 15.30
CA PHE A 344 -9.77 9.63 16.30
C PHE A 344 -8.34 10.09 16.55
N TRP A 345 -8.10 11.39 16.56
CA TRP A 345 -6.94 11.92 17.29
C TRP A 345 -7.28 12.13 18.77
N ILE A 346 -6.27 11.96 19.60
CA ILE A 346 -6.35 12.03 21.05
C ILE A 346 -5.42 13.16 21.49
N GLU A 347 -5.99 14.21 22.08
CA GLU A 347 -5.27 15.43 22.45
C GLU A 347 -5.79 16.05 23.75
N HIS A 348 -5.10 17.09 24.23
CA HIS A 348 -5.62 17.93 25.30
C HIS A 348 -6.74 18.86 24.82
N ALA A 349 -7.52 19.38 25.77
CA ALA A 349 -8.33 20.57 25.55
C ALA A 349 -7.45 21.75 25.10
N ALA A 350 -8.00 22.62 24.25
CA ALA A 350 -7.30 23.82 23.78
C ALA A 350 -6.88 24.70 24.97
N GLY A 351 -5.61 25.12 24.98
CA GLY A 351 -5.04 25.95 26.05
C GLY A 351 -4.26 25.20 27.13
N SER A 352 -4.28 23.87 27.16
CA SER A 352 -3.41 23.08 28.07
C SER A 352 -1.92 23.26 27.76
N THR A 353 -1.09 23.25 28.82
CA THR A 353 0.36 23.31 28.71
C THR A 353 1.01 22.09 29.40
N PRO A 354 1.87 21.32 28.70
CA PRO A 354 2.16 21.44 27.28
C PRO A 354 0.95 21.05 26.40
N ALA A 355 0.95 21.52 25.16
CA ALA A 355 0.06 20.96 24.15
C ALA A 355 0.42 19.48 23.96
N PHE A 356 -0.58 18.61 23.93
CA PHE A 356 -0.39 17.18 23.75
C PHE A 356 -1.25 16.67 22.62
N ARG A 357 -0.67 15.86 21.75
CA ARG A 357 -1.38 15.07 20.76
C ARG A 357 -0.64 13.76 20.54
N LEU A 358 -1.36 12.66 20.75
CA LEU A 358 -0.81 11.31 20.64
C LEU A 358 -0.49 11.01 19.18
N HIS A 359 0.79 10.78 18.86
CA HIS A 359 1.24 10.57 17.49
C HIS A 359 1.97 9.22 17.33
N ALA A 360 1.56 8.45 16.32
CA ALA A 360 2.22 7.23 15.89
C ALA A 360 3.44 7.58 15.02
N GLY A 361 4.64 7.46 15.60
CA GLY A 361 5.90 7.78 14.93
C GLY A 361 6.32 6.71 13.93
N ASN A 362 7.62 6.40 13.91
CA ASN A 362 8.07 5.13 13.32
C ASN A 362 7.81 4.05 14.38
N THR A 363 8.85 3.46 14.96
CA THR A 363 8.67 2.48 16.04
C THR A 363 8.22 3.09 17.36
N ASN A 364 8.37 4.41 17.54
CA ASN A 364 8.04 5.14 18.75
C ASN A 364 6.65 5.79 18.73
N VAL A 365 6.10 6.01 19.92
CA VAL A 365 4.92 6.86 20.14
C VAL A 365 5.39 8.12 20.86
N LEU A 366 4.97 9.28 20.37
CA LEU A 366 5.46 10.58 20.84
C LEU A 366 4.34 11.62 20.90
N ASN A 367 4.58 12.70 21.65
CA ASN A 367 3.79 13.91 21.55
C ASN A 367 4.26 14.73 20.33
N TRP A 368 3.36 15.12 19.44
CA TRP A 368 3.71 15.86 18.23
C TRP A 368 2.61 16.84 17.80
N THR A 369 2.98 18.01 17.27
CA THR A 369 2.05 18.98 16.68
C THR A 369 1.52 18.50 15.32
N GLY A 370 0.70 17.45 15.33
CA GLY A 370 0.07 16.88 14.13
C GLY A 370 -1.27 17.52 13.75
N ASN A 371 -2.08 16.86 12.92
CA ASN A 371 -3.42 17.30 12.53
C ASN A 371 -4.32 16.11 12.15
N ARG A 372 -5.57 16.39 11.76
CA ARG A 372 -6.59 15.38 11.39
C ARG A 372 -6.29 14.57 10.12
N TYR A 373 -5.17 14.82 9.45
CA TYR A 373 -4.75 14.13 8.21
C TYR A 373 -3.42 13.37 8.37
N ASP A 374 -2.88 13.28 9.58
CA ASP A 374 -1.57 12.66 9.81
C ASP A 374 -1.60 11.52 10.83
N ASN A 375 -0.40 11.12 11.26
CA ASN A 375 -0.21 9.98 12.16
C ASN A 375 -0.62 10.23 13.61
N SER A 376 -1.31 11.34 13.88
CA SER A 376 -2.08 11.54 15.11
C SER A 376 -3.42 10.83 15.10
N SER A 377 -3.82 10.19 13.98
CA SER A 377 -5.11 9.53 13.84
C SER A 377 -5.06 8.05 14.23
N TRP A 378 -5.81 7.67 15.25
CA TRP A 378 -5.86 6.32 15.81
C TRP A 378 -7.20 5.65 15.49
N LEU A 379 -7.15 4.43 14.97
CA LEU A 379 -8.33 3.58 14.89
C LEU A 379 -8.50 2.91 16.26
N ILE A 380 -9.64 3.15 16.91
CA ILE A 380 -9.96 2.60 18.23
C ILE A 380 -10.91 1.43 18.03
N LEU A 381 -10.45 0.22 18.35
CA LEU A 381 -11.18 -1.03 18.13
C LEU A 381 -11.59 -1.62 19.47
N ASP A 382 -12.89 -1.87 19.68
CA ASP A 382 -13.36 -2.65 20.83
C ASP A 382 -12.67 -4.02 20.84
N TYR A 383 -12.28 -4.48 22.04
CA TYR A 383 -11.50 -5.70 22.21
C TYR A 383 -12.14 -6.92 21.52
N ASP A 384 -13.45 -7.11 21.67
CA ASP A 384 -14.14 -8.27 21.12
C ASP A 384 -14.20 -8.22 19.57
N VAL A 385 -14.41 -7.01 19.04
CA VAL A 385 -14.43 -6.76 17.60
C VAL A 385 -13.05 -6.97 17.00
N ALA A 386 -12.00 -6.46 17.67
CA ALA A 386 -10.62 -6.63 17.23
C ALA A 386 -10.22 -8.11 17.19
N LEU A 387 -10.53 -8.89 18.23
CA LEU A 387 -10.24 -10.33 18.24
C LEU A 387 -10.96 -11.07 17.11
N SER A 388 -12.20 -10.71 16.82
CA SER A 388 -12.96 -11.31 15.71
C SER A 388 -12.31 -11.01 14.35
N GLN A 389 -11.79 -9.80 14.18
CA GLN A 389 -11.03 -9.41 12.98
C GLN A 389 -9.69 -10.16 12.89
N PHE A 390 -8.92 -10.21 13.98
CA PHE A 390 -7.63 -10.89 14.00
C PHE A 390 -7.77 -12.39 13.72
N LEU A 391 -8.82 -13.02 14.26
CA LEU A 391 -9.12 -14.43 13.99
C LEU A 391 -9.45 -14.64 12.51
N THR A 392 -10.25 -13.74 11.92
CA THR A 392 -10.59 -13.80 10.49
C THR A 392 -9.37 -13.62 9.60
N ASP A 393 -8.51 -12.65 9.91
CA ASP A 393 -7.29 -12.37 9.15
C ASP A 393 -6.29 -13.54 9.23
N ALA A 394 -6.12 -14.11 10.43
CA ALA A 394 -5.23 -15.25 10.62
C ALA A 394 -5.76 -16.53 9.94
N ILE A 395 -7.08 -16.75 9.92
CA ILE A 395 -7.70 -17.83 9.13
C ILE A 395 -7.38 -17.64 7.65
N ALA A 396 -7.57 -16.43 7.11
CA ALA A 396 -7.30 -16.14 5.71
C ALA A 396 -5.81 -16.33 5.34
N GLU A 397 -4.89 -15.93 6.22
CA GLU A 397 -3.45 -16.21 6.04
C GLU A 397 -3.18 -17.71 6.01
N ALA A 398 -3.70 -18.46 6.99
CA ALA A 398 -3.51 -19.91 7.06
C ALA A 398 -4.07 -20.63 5.83
N GLU A 399 -5.27 -20.30 5.38
CA GLU A 399 -5.86 -20.85 4.15
C GLU A 399 -5.03 -20.51 2.91
N GLY A 400 -4.51 -19.28 2.84
CA GLY A 400 -3.58 -18.87 1.78
C GLY A 400 -2.31 -19.73 1.75
N LEU A 401 -1.75 -20.05 2.92
CA LEU A 401 -0.60 -20.94 3.05
C LEU A 401 -0.91 -22.37 2.59
N GLN A 402 -2.09 -22.90 2.97
CA GLN A 402 -2.50 -24.25 2.59
C GLN A 402 -2.62 -24.45 1.08
N VAL A 403 -3.04 -23.42 0.36
CA VAL A 403 -3.16 -23.43 -1.10
C VAL A 403 -1.82 -23.11 -1.77
N GLY A 404 -1.03 -22.22 -1.17
CA GLY A 404 0.22 -21.73 -1.75
C GLY A 404 1.42 -22.68 -1.61
N VAL A 405 1.42 -23.58 -0.62
CA VAL A 405 2.54 -24.49 -0.34
C VAL A 405 2.15 -25.92 -0.70
N GLN A 406 2.94 -26.55 -1.58
CA GLN A 406 2.67 -27.91 -2.03
C GLN A 406 3.05 -28.95 -0.97
N VAL A 407 2.27 -30.03 -0.90
CA VAL A 407 2.58 -31.20 -0.07
C VAL A 407 3.57 -32.10 -0.80
N GLY A 408 4.65 -32.51 -0.11
CA GLY A 408 5.61 -33.46 -0.63
C GLY A 408 6.92 -33.46 0.17
N THR A 409 8.00 -33.90 -0.48
CA THR A 409 9.33 -34.06 0.15
C THR A 409 10.41 -33.21 -0.51
N ALA A 410 10.07 -32.42 -1.52
CA ALA A 410 11.02 -31.58 -2.23
C ALA A 410 11.23 -30.23 -1.54
N PHE A 411 12.28 -29.52 -1.95
CA PHE A 411 12.55 -28.16 -1.49
C PHE A 411 11.34 -27.23 -1.71
N GLY A 412 11.03 -26.41 -0.71
CA GLY A 412 9.89 -25.49 -0.72
C GLY A 412 8.52 -26.14 -0.48
N GLN A 413 8.46 -27.48 -0.34
CA GLN A 413 7.25 -28.22 0.00
C GLN A 413 7.13 -28.44 1.51
N VAL A 414 5.98 -28.95 1.93
CA VAL A 414 5.69 -29.29 3.33
C VAL A 414 5.23 -30.76 3.43
N ALA A 415 5.51 -31.43 4.54
CA ALA A 415 5.01 -32.79 4.73
C ALA A 415 3.48 -32.81 4.93
N ALA A 416 2.85 -33.93 4.57
CA ALA A 416 1.40 -34.08 4.69
C ALA A 416 0.90 -33.92 6.14
N ALA A 417 1.69 -34.32 7.14
CA ALA A 417 1.37 -34.19 8.55
C ALA A 417 1.30 -32.72 9.01
N ASP A 418 2.21 -31.88 8.52
CA ASP A 418 2.24 -30.44 8.84
C ASP A 418 1.09 -29.70 8.14
N GLN A 419 0.79 -30.05 6.88
CA GLN A 419 -0.40 -29.57 6.17
C GLN A 419 -1.69 -29.91 6.93
N HIS A 420 -1.79 -31.15 7.43
CA HIS A 420 -2.93 -31.60 8.22
C HIS A 420 -3.04 -30.87 9.57
N THR A 421 -1.91 -30.60 10.21
CA THR A 421 -1.85 -29.82 11.46
C THR A 421 -2.39 -28.41 11.27
N LEU A 422 -1.98 -27.71 10.20
CA LEU A 422 -2.51 -26.38 9.88
C LEU A 422 -4.02 -26.45 9.53
N ALA A 423 -4.45 -27.47 8.78
CA ALA A 423 -5.87 -27.67 8.44
C ALA A 423 -6.77 -27.85 9.66
N THR A 424 -6.25 -28.58 10.65
CA THR A 424 -6.94 -28.80 11.92
C THR A 424 -7.08 -27.50 12.70
N ALA A 425 -6.01 -26.70 12.77
CA ALA A 425 -6.04 -25.39 13.42
C ALA A 425 -7.01 -24.41 12.72
N VAL A 426 -7.02 -24.38 11.38
CA VAL A 426 -7.99 -23.58 10.60
C VAL A 426 -9.43 -24.00 10.92
N SER A 427 -9.70 -25.30 10.96
CA SER A 427 -11.03 -25.82 11.26
C SER A 427 -11.49 -25.44 12.67
N ALA A 428 -10.61 -25.52 13.67
CA ALA A 428 -10.90 -25.10 15.04
C ALA A 428 -11.14 -23.59 15.14
N ALA A 429 -10.31 -22.78 14.48
CA ALA A 429 -10.45 -21.33 14.44
C ALA A 429 -11.78 -20.90 13.79
N LYS A 430 -12.20 -21.56 12.71
CA LYS A 430 -13.51 -21.32 12.07
C LYS A 430 -14.67 -21.62 13.01
N GLN A 431 -14.61 -22.68 13.81
CA GLN A 431 -15.64 -22.98 14.80
C GLN A 431 -15.81 -21.84 15.82
N VAL A 432 -14.70 -21.25 16.27
CA VAL A 432 -14.73 -20.09 17.18
C VAL A 432 -15.30 -18.85 16.46
N ARG A 433 -14.85 -18.58 15.24
CA ARG A 433 -15.30 -17.43 14.44
C ARG A 433 -16.81 -17.48 14.14
N ASP A 434 -17.32 -18.66 13.79
CA ASP A 434 -18.70 -18.86 13.37
C ASP A 434 -19.67 -18.98 14.56
N ASN A 435 -19.13 -19.11 15.78
CA ASN A 435 -19.92 -19.10 17.01
C ASN A 435 -20.19 -17.67 17.49
N ALA A 436 -21.40 -17.17 17.25
CA ALA A 436 -21.85 -15.86 17.70
C ALA A 436 -21.79 -15.66 19.24
N ALA A 437 -21.74 -16.74 20.03
CA ALA A 437 -21.61 -16.70 21.49
C ALA A 437 -20.15 -16.92 21.97
N ALA A 438 -19.17 -16.97 21.08
CA ALA A 438 -17.77 -17.13 21.45
C ALA A 438 -17.31 -16.00 22.38
N THR A 439 -16.71 -16.36 23.51
CA THR A 439 -16.19 -15.39 24.47
C THR A 439 -14.91 -14.73 23.95
N GLN A 440 -14.57 -13.56 24.50
CA GLN A 440 -13.28 -12.90 24.23
C GLN A 440 -12.10 -13.84 24.46
N GLN A 441 -12.14 -14.66 25.52
CA GLN A 441 -11.08 -15.62 25.78
C GLN A 441 -11.00 -16.70 24.69
N GLN A 442 -12.13 -17.27 24.25
CA GLN A 442 -12.14 -18.25 23.17
C GLN A 442 -11.61 -17.68 21.86
N LYS A 443 -11.93 -16.41 21.54
CA LYS A 443 -11.40 -15.73 20.37
C LYS A 443 -9.89 -15.49 20.48
N LEU A 444 -9.40 -15.04 21.64
CA LEU A 444 -7.97 -14.85 21.90
C LEU A 444 -7.19 -16.18 21.81
N ASP A 445 -7.71 -17.24 22.42
CA ASP A 445 -7.13 -18.59 22.35
C ASP A 445 -7.10 -19.08 20.90
N GLY A 446 -8.17 -18.84 20.15
CA GLY A 446 -8.27 -19.12 18.72
C GLY A 446 -7.21 -18.40 17.89
N VAL A 447 -7.04 -17.09 18.10
CA VAL A 447 -6.00 -16.26 17.44
C VAL A 447 -4.61 -16.80 17.76
N THR A 448 -4.34 -17.06 19.04
CA THR A 448 -3.04 -17.56 19.50
C THR A 448 -2.71 -18.91 18.88
N ALA A 449 -3.67 -19.84 18.90
CA ALA A 449 -3.49 -21.19 18.38
C ALA A 449 -3.23 -21.21 16.86
N ILE A 450 -4.00 -20.43 16.08
CA ILE A 450 -3.81 -20.39 14.62
C ILE A 450 -2.52 -19.67 14.23
N GLN A 451 -2.12 -18.60 14.94
CA GLN A 451 -0.84 -17.93 14.70
C GLN A 451 0.35 -18.85 15.00
N LEU A 452 0.27 -19.65 16.07
CA LEU A 452 1.26 -20.67 16.37
C LEU A 452 1.32 -21.75 15.27
N ALA A 453 0.16 -22.22 14.80
CA ALA A 453 0.09 -23.20 13.71
C ALA A 453 0.68 -22.65 12.40
N ILE A 454 0.41 -21.38 12.05
CA ILE A 454 1.02 -20.69 10.91
C ILE A 454 2.54 -20.64 11.05
N SER A 455 3.05 -20.26 12.22
CA SER A 455 4.48 -20.18 12.50
C SER A 455 5.15 -21.56 12.36
N ASN A 456 4.55 -22.60 12.94
CA ASN A 456 5.06 -23.97 12.86
C ASN A 456 5.03 -24.49 11.42
N PHE A 457 3.95 -24.21 10.67
CA PHE A 457 3.84 -24.60 9.26
C PHE A 457 4.93 -23.96 8.40
N LYS A 458 5.17 -22.64 8.55
CA LYS A 458 6.28 -21.94 7.88
C LYS A 458 7.64 -22.51 8.27
N ALA A 459 7.84 -22.87 9.54
CA ALA A 459 9.08 -23.46 10.01
C ALA A 459 9.32 -24.88 9.45
N ALA A 460 8.26 -25.64 9.20
CA ALA A 460 8.27 -27.00 8.66
C ALA A 460 8.52 -27.08 7.15
N VAL A 461 8.46 -25.97 6.42
CA VAL A 461 8.80 -25.93 4.99
C VAL A 461 10.22 -26.47 4.76
N ILE A 462 10.33 -27.44 3.86
CA ILE A 462 11.56 -28.15 3.55
C ILE A 462 12.51 -27.18 2.85
N LYS A 463 13.64 -26.90 3.51
CA LYS A 463 14.63 -25.91 3.06
C LYS A 463 16.07 -26.43 3.03
N ASN A 464 16.25 -27.74 3.20
CA ASN A 464 17.56 -28.37 3.06
C ASN A 464 17.93 -28.42 1.55
N PRO A 465 19.00 -27.75 1.09
CA PRO A 465 19.41 -27.78 -0.31
C PRO A 465 19.65 -29.19 -0.86
N GLU A 466 19.97 -30.18 -0.02
CA GLU A 466 20.12 -31.58 -0.44
C GLU A 466 18.86 -32.14 -1.12
N THR A 467 17.67 -31.65 -0.73
CA THR A 467 16.39 -32.04 -1.35
C THR A 467 16.20 -31.48 -2.76
N LEU A 468 17.14 -30.65 -3.25
CA LEU A 468 17.20 -30.25 -4.65
C LEU A 468 17.83 -31.33 -5.54
N LEU A 469 18.56 -32.28 -4.95
CA LEU A 469 19.17 -33.38 -5.69
C LEU A 469 18.15 -34.53 -5.89
N SER A 470 18.32 -35.26 -6.99
CA SER A 470 17.59 -36.50 -7.21
C SER A 470 17.99 -37.54 -6.18
N GLN A 471 17.02 -38.34 -5.72
CA GLN A 471 17.30 -39.49 -4.86
C GLN A 471 17.99 -40.63 -5.62
N SER A 472 17.80 -40.69 -6.95
CA SER A 472 18.56 -41.57 -7.83
C SER A 472 19.88 -40.92 -8.22
N ASN A 473 20.98 -41.62 -7.98
CA ASN A 473 22.32 -41.20 -8.43
C ASN A 473 22.43 -41.12 -9.96
N ASP A 474 21.52 -41.75 -10.68
CA ASP A 474 21.52 -41.81 -12.14
C ASP A 474 20.63 -40.72 -12.77
N ASN A 475 19.92 -39.91 -11.98
CA ASN A 475 19.01 -38.87 -12.48
C ASN A 475 19.43 -37.46 -12.06
N TYR A 476 18.97 -36.47 -12.82
CA TYR A 476 18.89 -35.07 -12.42
C TYR A 476 17.45 -34.69 -12.10
N SER A 477 17.27 -33.90 -11.04
CA SER A 477 16.02 -33.18 -10.76
C SER A 477 16.10 -31.80 -11.39
N TRP A 478 15.04 -31.43 -12.11
CA TRP A 478 14.93 -30.17 -12.82
C TRP A 478 13.82 -29.32 -12.21
N TYR A 479 14.08 -28.02 -12.11
CA TYR A 479 13.22 -27.08 -11.42
C TYR A 479 12.98 -25.82 -12.24
N TRP A 480 11.81 -25.23 -12.05
CA TRP A 480 11.60 -23.83 -12.37
C TRP A 480 12.04 -22.97 -11.18
N ILE A 481 12.81 -21.92 -11.45
CA ILE A 481 13.10 -20.88 -10.47
C ILE A 481 12.11 -19.74 -10.71
N ARG A 482 11.01 -19.72 -9.97
CA ARG A 482 9.88 -18.79 -10.18
C ARG A 482 9.98 -17.58 -9.26
N SER A 483 9.81 -16.39 -9.81
CA SER A 483 9.72 -15.14 -9.06
C SER A 483 8.38 -15.04 -8.34
N THR A 484 8.43 -14.67 -7.06
CA THR A 484 7.25 -14.44 -6.22
C THR A 484 6.98 -12.95 -6.02
N ALA A 485 7.53 -12.10 -6.89
CA ALA A 485 7.34 -10.67 -6.85
C ALA A 485 5.87 -10.28 -6.99
N MET A 486 5.44 -9.23 -6.29
CA MET A 486 4.09 -8.67 -6.44
C MET A 486 3.98 -7.76 -7.68
N ASN A 487 5.11 -7.25 -8.18
CA ASN A 487 5.13 -6.41 -9.37
C ASN A 487 4.82 -7.23 -10.62
N ALA A 488 3.83 -6.79 -11.41
CA ALA A 488 3.33 -7.49 -12.60
C ALA A 488 4.43 -7.88 -13.61
N TYR A 489 5.53 -7.13 -13.65
CA TYR A 489 6.62 -7.38 -14.59
C TYR A 489 7.45 -8.63 -14.28
N ALA A 490 7.48 -9.10 -13.03
CA ALA A 490 8.23 -10.28 -12.60
C ALA A 490 7.33 -11.36 -12.00
N LYS A 491 6.13 -10.99 -11.54
CA LYS A 491 5.17 -11.89 -10.90
C LYS A 491 4.95 -13.17 -11.71
N ASP A 492 5.15 -14.32 -11.03
CA ASP A 492 4.92 -15.68 -11.53
C ASP A 492 5.76 -16.08 -12.78
N LYS A 493 6.75 -15.26 -13.15
CA LYS A 493 7.71 -15.59 -14.21
C LYS A 493 8.81 -16.51 -13.69
N VAL A 494 9.36 -17.34 -14.58
CA VAL A 494 10.44 -18.29 -14.28
C VAL A 494 11.73 -17.86 -14.97
N ILE A 495 12.89 -18.06 -14.33
CA ILE A 495 14.19 -17.84 -14.99
C ILE A 495 14.26 -18.69 -16.26
N SER A 496 14.82 -18.11 -17.33
CA SER A 496 14.87 -18.72 -18.65
C SER A 496 16.15 -18.33 -19.40
N ALA A 497 16.74 -19.28 -20.11
CA ALA A 497 17.73 -18.99 -21.13
C ALA A 497 17.11 -18.32 -22.36
N GLY A 498 15.82 -18.57 -22.65
CA GLY A 498 15.17 -18.11 -23.87
C GLY A 498 15.99 -18.50 -25.10
N THR A 499 16.36 -17.49 -25.91
CA THR A 499 17.28 -17.63 -27.04
C THR A 499 18.68 -17.06 -26.75
N ARG A 500 19.01 -16.81 -25.49
CA ARG A 500 20.26 -16.15 -25.06
C ARG A 500 21.44 -17.11 -25.14
N LEU A 501 22.60 -16.55 -25.48
CA LEU A 501 23.88 -17.25 -25.63
C LEU A 501 24.81 -16.95 -24.45
N THR A 502 25.98 -17.60 -24.44
CA THR A 502 27.06 -17.32 -23.49
C THR A 502 27.41 -15.83 -23.48
N ASP A 503 27.79 -15.31 -22.32
CA ASP A 503 28.06 -13.90 -22.02
C ASP A 503 26.83 -12.97 -22.02
N GLU A 504 25.65 -13.46 -22.41
CA GLU A 504 24.39 -12.78 -22.15
C GLU A 504 23.83 -13.13 -20.77
N LYS A 505 22.85 -12.35 -20.30
CA LYS A 505 22.16 -12.62 -19.03
C LYS A 505 20.93 -13.48 -19.25
N PHE A 506 20.70 -14.41 -18.31
CA PHE A 506 19.44 -15.10 -18.19
C PHE A 506 18.30 -14.07 -18.12
N THR A 507 17.19 -14.41 -18.75
CA THR A 507 15.94 -13.67 -18.69
C THR A 507 14.98 -14.40 -17.74
N PHE A 508 13.75 -13.95 -17.68
CA PHE A 508 12.68 -14.64 -16.98
C PHE A 508 11.35 -14.33 -17.64
N GLU A 509 10.59 -15.38 -17.87
CA GLU A 509 9.47 -15.40 -18.81
C GLU A 509 8.25 -16.03 -18.16
N ALA A 510 7.08 -15.90 -18.77
CA ALA A 510 5.93 -16.64 -18.31
C ALA A 510 6.25 -18.14 -18.28
N LYS A 511 5.88 -18.82 -17.19
CA LYS A 511 6.00 -20.27 -17.09
C LYS A 511 5.20 -20.90 -18.23
N THR A 512 5.86 -21.71 -19.04
CA THR A 512 5.21 -22.43 -20.15
C THR A 512 4.41 -23.62 -19.63
N ALA A 513 3.29 -23.94 -20.29
CA ALA A 513 2.44 -25.07 -19.92
C ALA A 513 3.14 -26.42 -20.22
N GLU A 514 3.86 -26.49 -21.33
CA GLU A 514 4.78 -27.58 -21.66
C GLU A 514 6.17 -27.25 -21.14
N VAL A 515 6.82 -28.20 -20.47
CA VAL A 515 8.18 -28.04 -19.93
C VAL A 515 9.18 -27.69 -21.04
N SER A 516 9.71 -26.46 -21.01
CA SER A 516 10.80 -26.00 -21.88
C SER A 516 12.15 -26.14 -21.18
N ASP A 517 13.10 -26.82 -21.81
CA ASP A 517 14.47 -26.96 -21.30
C ASP A 517 15.15 -25.60 -21.07
N ALA A 518 14.74 -24.55 -21.79
CA ALA A 518 15.23 -23.19 -21.56
C ALA A 518 14.87 -22.66 -20.16
N GLN A 519 13.77 -23.12 -19.57
CA GLN A 519 13.24 -22.67 -18.28
C GLN A 519 13.61 -23.59 -17.10
N LEU A 520 14.32 -24.69 -17.37
CA LEU A 520 14.63 -25.71 -16.36
C LEU A 520 16.07 -25.63 -15.89
N PHE A 521 16.24 -25.70 -14.58
CA PHE A 521 17.54 -25.62 -13.92
C PHE A 521 17.75 -26.79 -12.96
N ARG A 522 18.98 -27.29 -12.90
CA ARG A 522 19.44 -28.23 -11.87
C ARG A 522 20.46 -27.56 -10.96
N PHE A 523 20.66 -28.14 -9.80
CA PHE A 523 21.58 -27.65 -8.78
C PHE A 523 22.70 -28.65 -8.54
N GLU A 524 23.91 -28.14 -8.32
CA GLU A 524 25.01 -28.89 -7.72
C GLU A 524 25.33 -28.21 -6.39
N LEU A 525 25.63 -29.00 -5.35
CA LEU A 525 25.87 -28.50 -4.01
C LEU A 525 27.36 -28.50 -3.66
N THR A 526 27.70 -27.75 -2.62
CA THR A 526 29.00 -27.86 -1.95
C THR A 526 29.15 -29.23 -1.30
N GLU A 527 30.39 -29.61 -0.95
CA GLU A 527 30.68 -30.92 -0.35
C GLU A 527 29.94 -31.14 0.99
N ASP A 528 29.80 -30.08 1.79
CA ASP A 528 29.03 -30.07 3.03
C ASP A 528 27.50 -29.98 2.81
N LYS A 529 27.06 -29.85 1.56
CA LYS A 529 25.67 -29.71 1.11
C LYS A 529 24.91 -28.52 1.71
N THR A 530 25.61 -27.55 2.30
CA THR A 530 24.96 -26.38 2.94
C THR A 530 24.65 -25.26 1.95
N LYS A 531 25.30 -25.25 0.78
CA LYS A 531 25.14 -24.22 -0.25
C LYS A 531 25.00 -24.84 -1.63
N VAL A 532 24.43 -24.06 -2.53
CA VAL A 532 24.41 -24.37 -3.96
C VAL A 532 25.74 -23.94 -4.55
N LYS A 533 26.50 -24.86 -5.12
CA LYS A 533 27.74 -24.61 -5.83
C LYS A 533 27.49 -24.11 -7.24
N ASN A 534 26.61 -24.77 -7.98
CA ASN A 534 26.28 -24.41 -9.37
C ASN A 534 24.77 -24.44 -9.59
N ILE A 535 24.28 -23.49 -10.40
CA ILE A 535 22.94 -23.49 -10.99
C ILE A 535 23.12 -23.66 -12.50
N ILE A 536 22.54 -24.70 -13.08
CA ILE A 536 22.85 -25.15 -14.45
C ILE A 536 21.56 -25.27 -15.24
N ASN A 537 21.52 -24.66 -16.42
CA ASN A 537 20.35 -24.70 -17.31
C ASN A 537 20.30 -25.98 -18.15
N LYS A 538 19.09 -26.53 -18.38
CA LYS A 538 18.89 -27.78 -19.10
C LYS A 538 19.17 -27.70 -20.60
N LEU A 539 18.83 -26.58 -21.24
CA LEU A 539 18.89 -26.45 -22.70
C LEU A 539 20.31 -26.59 -23.25
N ASN A 540 21.28 -26.05 -22.52
CA ASN A 540 22.64 -25.83 -23.03
C ASN A 540 23.74 -26.31 -22.07
N ASP A 541 23.37 -26.90 -20.93
CA ASP A 541 24.27 -27.30 -19.83
C ASP A 541 25.20 -26.14 -19.37
N LYS A 542 24.71 -24.90 -19.46
CA LYS A 542 25.48 -23.70 -19.07
C LYS A 542 25.23 -23.29 -17.64
N TYR A 543 26.26 -22.67 -17.06
CA TYR A 543 26.30 -22.24 -15.67
C TYR A 543 25.75 -20.83 -15.53
N MET A 544 25.07 -20.58 -14.40
CA MET A 544 24.71 -19.23 -13.97
C MET A 544 25.86 -18.57 -13.22
N ALA A 545 26.31 -17.42 -13.74
CA ALA A 545 27.25 -16.55 -13.06
C ALA A 545 26.59 -15.80 -11.88
N PRO A 546 27.38 -15.25 -10.92
CA PRO A 546 26.85 -14.48 -9.80
C PRO A 546 25.93 -13.31 -10.18
N ASN A 547 26.11 -12.72 -11.36
CA ASN A 547 25.29 -11.62 -11.86
C ASN A 547 24.14 -12.05 -12.80
N GLY A 548 23.86 -13.36 -12.86
CA GLY A 548 22.84 -13.94 -13.74
C GLY A 548 23.28 -14.11 -15.19
N MET A 549 24.57 -13.97 -15.51
CA MET A 549 25.12 -14.22 -16.84
C MET A 549 25.22 -15.72 -17.15
N ILE A 550 25.07 -16.09 -18.42
CA ILE A 550 25.23 -17.45 -18.95
C ILE A 550 26.72 -17.70 -19.20
N SER A 551 27.25 -18.80 -18.68
CA SER A 551 28.67 -19.13 -18.76
C SER A 551 28.93 -20.56 -19.22
N ASP A 552 30.00 -20.73 -20.02
CA ASP A 552 30.51 -22.03 -20.46
C ASP A 552 31.24 -22.79 -19.35
N THR A 553 31.74 -22.10 -18.34
CA THR A 553 32.52 -22.69 -17.24
C THR A 553 31.87 -22.42 -15.90
N ALA A 554 32.02 -23.39 -15.00
CA ALA A 554 31.69 -23.20 -13.60
C ALA A 554 32.59 -22.09 -13.02
N PHE A 555 32.00 -21.14 -12.30
CA PHE A 555 32.77 -20.09 -11.66
C PHE A 555 33.47 -20.63 -10.41
N VAL A 556 34.79 -20.52 -10.38
CA VAL A 556 35.60 -20.96 -9.23
C VAL A 556 35.24 -20.13 -8.00
N ALA A 557 35.03 -20.80 -6.87
CA ALA A 557 34.82 -20.22 -5.54
C ALA A 557 33.59 -19.29 -5.37
N ASN A 558 32.49 -19.53 -6.11
CA ASN A 558 31.27 -18.73 -6.02
C ASN A 558 30.03 -19.56 -5.65
N ASP A 559 29.86 -19.83 -4.35
CA ASP A 559 28.67 -20.51 -3.84
C ASP A 559 27.47 -19.55 -3.72
N PHE A 560 26.27 -20.09 -3.93
CA PHE A 560 24.99 -19.44 -3.71
C PHE A 560 24.37 -19.93 -2.39
N THR A 561 24.05 -18.97 -1.53
CA THR A 561 23.28 -19.22 -0.30
C THR A 561 21.80 -18.96 -0.58
N LEU A 562 20.95 -19.95 -0.27
CA LEU A 562 19.50 -19.79 -0.31
C LEU A 562 19.04 -19.19 1.03
N THR A 563 18.82 -17.88 1.06
CA THR A 563 18.47 -17.15 2.29
C THR A 563 16.95 -17.04 2.41
N LEU A 564 16.37 -17.70 3.42
CA LEU A 564 14.93 -17.63 3.67
C LEU A 564 14.48 -16.20 4.01
N LEU A 565 13.37 -15.79 3.41
CA LEU A 565 12.77 -14.47 3.61
C LEU A 565 11.76 -14.49 4.76
N THR A 566 11.32 -13.29 5.16
CA THR A 566 10.46 -13.08 6.34
C THR A 566 9.06 -13.70 6.20
N ASP A 567 8.64 -14.06 4.99
CA ASP A 567 7.39 -14.80 4.77
C ASP A 567 7.51 -16.28 5.16
N GLY A 568 8.73 -16.80 5.35
CA GLY A 568 9.01 -18.18 5.69
C GLY A 568 8.86 -19.17 4.54
N LEU A 569 8.62 -18.69 3.31
CA LEU A 569 8.32 -19.54 2.14
C LEU A 569 9.29 -19.30 0.99
N THR A 570 9.70 -18.05 0.81
CA THR A 570 10.50 -17.63 -0.34
C THR A 570 11.94 -17.40 0.08
N PHE A 571 12.86 -17.41 -0.88
CA PHE A 571 14.27 -17.22 -0.59
C PHE A 571 14.91 -16.23 -1.56
N ASN A 572 15.95 -15.56 -1.09
CA ASN A 572 16.94 -14.98 -1.97
C ASN A 572 17.92 -16.06 -2.43
N ILE A 573 18.31 -16.01 -3.71
CA ILE A 573 19.48 -16.74 -4.21
C ILE A 573 20.66 -15.76 -4.15
N LYS A 574 21.53 -15.91 -3.15
CA LYS A 574 22.58 -14.93 -2.86
C LYS A 574 23.98 -15.51 -3.16
N PRO A 575 24.64 -15.05 -4.22
CA PRO A 575 26.06 -15.35 -4.44
C PRO A 575 26.93 -14.73 -3.33
N ALA A 576 28.08 -15.34 -3.03
CA ALA A 576 28.94 -14.90 -1.91
C ALA A 576 29.40 -13.43 -1.97
N ALA A 577 29.78 -12.94 -3.16
CA ALA A 577 30.46 -11.64 -3.32
C ALA A 577 29.53 -10.48 -3.72
N VAL A 578 28.28 -10.74 -4.10
CA VAL A 578 27.34 -9.73 -4.63
C VAL A 578 25.97 -9.86 -3.98
N ALA A 579 25.09 -8.88 -4.23
CA ALA A 579 23.71 -8.93 -3.74
C ALA A 579 22.92 -10.10 -4.37
N ALA A 580 21.75 -10.40 -3.79
CA ALA A 580 20.88 -11.47 -4.27
C ALA A 580 20.48 -11.29 -5.74
N LEU A 581 20.30 -12.41 -6.44
CA LEU A 581 19.75 -12.42 -7.79
C LEU A 581 18.38 -11.72 -7.82
N HIS A 582 18.21 -10.83 -8.79
CA HIS A 582 17.07 -9.92 -8.91
C HIS A 582 16.60 -9.81 -10.36
N ALA A 583 15.29 -9.75 -10.53
CA ALA A 583 14.64 -9.54 -11.81
C ALA A 583 14.56 -8.03 -12.17
N GLN A 584 15.33 -7.54 -13.15
CA GLN A 584 15.34 -6.11 -13.56
C GLN A 584 14.60 -5.84 -14.88
N GLU A 585 14.34 -4.55 -15.15
CA GLU A 585 13.92 -3.96 -16.44
C GLU A 585 12.61 -4.47 -16.99
N ASN A 586 11.50 -4.19 -16.30
CA ASN A 586 10.17 -4.71 -16.67
C ASN A 586 10.18 -6.24 -16.93
N GLY A 587 11.12 -6.91 -16.28
CA GLY A 587 11.30 -8.32 -16.30
C GLY A 587 12.11 -8.91 -17.46
N ALA A 588 13.07 -8.15 -18.01
CA ALA A 588 13.81 -8.53 -19.21
C ALA A 588 15.11 -9.31 -18.93
N HIS A 589 15.83 -9.04 -17.84
CA HIS A 589 17.11 -9.70 -17.56
C HIS A 589 17.52 -9.69 -16.07
N MET A 590 18.41 -10.61 -15.69
CA MET A 590 18.86 -10.82 -14.31
C MET A 590 19.97 -9.85 -13.86
N VAL A 591 19.89 -9.36 -12.62
CA VAL A 591 20.88 -8.49 -11.96
C VAL A 591 21.05 -8.88 -10.49
N ASN A 592 21.76 -8.04 -9.71
CA ASN A 592 21.88 -8.20 -8.26
C ASN A 592 21.29 -7.00 -7.51
N TRP A 593 20.32 -7.26 -6.63
CA TRP A 593 19.78 -6.25 -5.70
C TRP A 593 19.23 -6.96 -4.45
N ALA A 594 19.50 -6.41 -3.26
CA ALA A 594 18.86 -6.86 -2.03
C ALA A 594 17.33 -6.66 -2.06
N GLY A 595 16.57 -7.66 -1.66
CA GLY A 595 15.11 -7.57 -1.63
C GLY A 595 14.49 -8.59 -0.68
N GLY A 596 13.41 -8.18 -0.02
CA GLY A 596 12.63 -9.03 0.88
C GLY A 596 11.54 -9.84 0.16
N ALA A 597 10.65 -10.46 0.95
CA ALA A 597 9.46 -11.15 0.45
C ALA A 597 8.62 -10.23 -0.46
N GLY A 598 8.06 -10.80 -1.53
CA GLY A 598 7.22 -10.07 -2.50
C GLY A 598 7.96 -9.10 -3.43
N THR A 599 9.30 -9.01 -3.34
CA THR A 599 10.11 -8.21 -4.26
C THR A 599 10.63 -9.04 -5.43
N ALA A 600 11.20 -8.38 -6.45
CA ALA A 600 11.86 -9.04 -7.58
C ALA A 600 13.16 -9.80 -7.22
N SER A 601 13.55 -9.86 -5.94
CA SER A 601 14.63 -10.74 -5.44
C SER A 601 14.09 -11.98 -4.69
N ALA A 602 12.77 -12.15 -4.59
CA ALA A 602 12.14 -13.29 -3.92
C ALA A 602 11.82 -14.41 -4.93
N TRP A 603 12.30 -15.61 -4.62
CA TRP A 603 12.23 -16.77 -5.49
C TRP A 603 11.58 -17.97 -4.80
N SER A 604 10.98 -18.83 -5.62
CA SER A 604 10.52 -20.18 -5.30
C SER A 604 11.18 -21.17 -6.27
N ILE A 605 11.50 -22.37 -5.79
CA ILE A 605 12.05 -23.46 -6.61
C ILE A 605 10.93 -24.51 -6.72
N ASP A 606 10.33 -24.60 -7.89
CA ASP A 606 9.24 -25.55 -8.15
C ASP A 606 9.81 -26.77 -8.88
N PHE A 607 9.63 -27.97 -8.34
CA PHE A 607 9.99 -29.21 -9.02
C PHE A 607 9.24 -29.34 -10.35
N ALA A 608 9.96 -29.67 -11.42
CA ALA A 608 9.39 -29.86 -12.75
C ALA A 608 9.36 -31.34 -13.14
N LEU A 609 10.53 -31.98 -13.18
CA LEU A 609 10.68 -33.37 -13.60
C LEU A 609 12.03 -33.95 -13.17
N GLU A 610 12.15 -35.28 -13.23
CA GLU A 610 13.44 -35.97 -13.25
C GLU A 610 13.79 -36.45 -14.66
N SER A 611 15.08 -36.46 -14.99
CA SER A 611 15.58 -37.12 -16.20
C SER A 611 16.87 -37.90 -15.91
N PRO A 612 17.16 -38.98 -16.64
CA PRO A 612 18.45 -39.64 -16.55
C PRO A 612 19.61 -38.68 -16.80
N LYS A 613 20.71 -38.87 -16.08
CA LYS A 613 22.00 -38.28 -16.40
C LYS A 613 22.45 -38.92 -17.71
N VAL A 614 22.90 -38.11 -18.67
CA VAL A 614 23.56 -38.64 -19.86
C VAL A 614 24.91 -39.18 -19.42
N ILE A 615 25.00 -40.48 -19.16
CA ILE A 615 26.26 -41.16 -18.87
C ILE A 615 27.03 -41.28 -20.19
N THR A 616 27.92 -40.32 -20.47
CA THR A 616 28.99 -40.48 -21.48
C THR A 616 30.22 -41.17 -20.90
N ALA A 617 30.09 -41.85 -19.77
CA ALA A 617 31.13 -42.77 -19.31
C ALA A 617 31.16 -43.96 -20.28
N ALA A 618 32.20 -44.00 -21.12
CA ALA A 618 32.75 -45.30 -21.47
C ALA A 618 32.99 -46.03 -20.14
N PRO A 619 32.55 -47.29 -19.98
CA PRO A 619 32.72 -48.00 -18.72
C PRO A 619 34.19 -47.91 -18.32
N GLU A 620 34.47 -47.61 -17.06
CA GLU A 620 35.79 -47.87 -16.48
C GLU A 620 36.03 -49.37 -16.66
N VAL A 621 36.74 -49.74 -17.72
CA VAL A 621 37.18 -51.12 -17.90
C VAL A 621 38.41 -51.29 -17.03
N GLU A 622 38.18 -51.77 -15.83
CA GLU A 622 39.19 -52.37 -14.98
C GLU A 622 39.60 -53.75 -15.55
N THR A 623 40.13 -53.78 -16.77
CA THR A 623 40.99 -54.85 -17.32
C THR A 623 41.65 -54.30 -18.59
N ALA A 624 42.98 -54.17 -18.59
CA ALA A 624 43.74 -53.76 -19.76
C ALA A 624 43.56 -54.78 -20.90
N TYR A 625 42.74 -54.47 -21.92
CA TYR A 625 42.67 -55.26 -23.14
C TYR A 625 44.02 -55.23 -23.85
N ARG A 626 44.63 -56.41 -24.08
CA ARG A 626 45.89 -56.54 -24.80
C ARG A 626 45.61 -56.88 -26.25
N VAL A 627 45.91 -55.94 -27.15
CA VAL A 627 45.92 -56.17 -28.59
C VAL A 627 47.30 -56.67 -28.99
N MET A 628 47.36 -57.87 -29.56
CA MET A 628 48.59 -58.53 -29.99
C MET A 628 48.60 -58.74 -31.50
N VAL A 629 49.79 -58.77 -32.08
CA VAL A 629 50.01 -59.22 -33.45
C VAL A 629 50.84 -60.48 -33.42
N THR A 630 50.30 -61.57 -33.96
CA THR A 630 50.95 -62.87 -34.04
C THR A 630 50.88 -63.36 -35.48
N GLU A 631 52.04 -63.57 -36.11
CA GLU A 631 52.13 -64.04 -37.51
C GLU A 631 51.31 -63.20 -38.50
N GLY A 632 51.33 -61.88 -38.33
CA GLY A 632 50.57 -60.93 -39.17
C GLY A 632 49.07 -60.86 -38.87
N ARG A 633 48.57 -61.54 -37.83
CA ARG A 633 47.15 -61.53 -37.43
C ARG A 633 46.97 -60.73 -36.15
N ILE A 634 45.88 -59.98 -36.06
CA ILE A 634 45.53 -59.20 -34.87
C ILE A 634 44.60 -60.03 -33.98
N VAL A 635 44.99 -60.21 -32.72
CA VAL A 635 44.23 -60.91 -31.69
C VAL A 635 44.05 -59.99 -30.47
N VAL A 636 42.86 -60.01 -29.87
CA VAL A 636 42.56 -59.29 -28.64
C VAL A 636 42.35 -60.31 -27.52
N GLU A 637 43.23 -60.30 -26.52
CA GLU A 637 43.17 -61.24 -25.40
C GLU A 637 41.88 -61.02 -24.60
N GLY A 638 41.13 -62.11 -24.36
CA GLY A 638 39.88 -62.08 -23.59
C GLY A 638 38.67 -61.46 -24.30
N VAL A 639 38.74 -61.19 -25.61
CA VAL A 639 37.65 -60.58 -26.38
C VAL A 639 37.30 -61.41 -27.62
N ASP A 640 36.14 -62.06 -27.58
CA ASP A 640 35.67 -62.93 -28.66
C ASP A 640 35.04 -62.17 -29.84
N LYS A 641 34.72 -60.88 -29.65
CA LYS A 641 34.08 -60.03 -30.67
C LYS A 641 34.79 -58.68 -30.79
N TYR A 642 35.53 -58.52 -31.88
CA TYR A 642 36.13 -57.26 -32.29
C TYR A 642 36.16 -57.17 -33.82
N GLU A 643 36.38 -55.96 -34.31
CA GLU A 643 36.46 -55.63 -35.72
C GLU A 643 37.81 -54.96 -36.00
N VAL A 644 38.38 -55.23 -37.17
CA VAL A 644 39.65 -54.65 -37.60
C VAL A 644 39.39 -53.81 -38.84
N TYR A 645 39.97 -52.61 -38.89
CA TYR A 645 39.85 -51.67 -40.00
C TYR A 645 41.24 -51.23 -40.46
N SER A 646 41.43 -51.01 -41.77
CA SER A 646 42.59 -50.27 -42.27
C SER A 646 42.54 -48.81 -41.80
N LEU A 647 43.66 -48.08 -41.89
CA LEU A 647 43.68 -46.63 -41.66
C LEU A 647 42.71 -45.86 -42.58
N THR A 648 42.41 -46.40 -43.76
CA THR A 648 41.44 -45.82 -44.71
C THR A 648 39.99 -46.18 -44.38
N GLY A 649 39.73 -46.87 -43.27
CA GLY A 649 38.39 -47.22 -42.80
C GLY A 649 37.77 -48.46 -43.43
N GLN A 650 38.53 -49.25 -44.21
CA GLN A 650 38.05 -50.49 -44.82
C GLN A 650 38.11 -51.63 -43.81
N ARG A 651 36.97 -52.30 -43.58
CA ARG A 651 36.87 -53.44 -42.66
C ARG A 651 37.67 -54.63 -43.19
N GLN A 652 38.48 -55.22 -42.33
CA GLN A 652 39.29 -56.40 -42.59
C GLN A 652 38.59 -57.66 -42.07
N LEU A 653 38.89 -58.81 -42.70
CA LEU A 653 38.44 -60.10 -42.21
C LEU A 653 39.14 -60.44 -40.90
N LEU A 654 38.36 -60.88 -39.91
CA LEU A 654 38.88 -61.31 -38.61
C LEU A 654 39.81 -62.53 -38.79
N ASN A 655 40.93 -62.57 -38.08
CA ASN A 655 41.97 -63.61 -38.17
C ASN A 655 42.66 -63.77 -39.52
N ALA A 656 42.49 -62.84 -40.48
CA ALA A 656 43.28 -62.82 -41.70
C ALA A 656 44.73 -62.40 -41.41
N VAL A 657 45.68 -62.92 -42.20
CA VAL A 657 47.05 -62.40 -42.22
C VAL A 657 47.04 -61.07 -42.96
N LEU A 658 47.39 -59.99 -42.26
CA LEU A 658 47.34 -58.64 -42.78
C LEU A 658 48.72 -58.19 -43.26
N PRO A 659 48.80 -57.43 -44.38
CA PRO A 659 50.04 -56.78 -44.79
C PRO A 659 50.58 -55.83 -43.71
N GLN A 660 51.89 -55.60 -43.73
CA GLN A 660 52.55 -54.64 -42.85
C GLN A 660 51.88 -53.26 -42.95
N GLY A 661 51.48 -52.70 -41.82
CA GLY A 661 50.70 -51.47 -41.79
C GLY A 661 50.03 -51.21 -40.44
N VAL A 662 49.41 -50.03 -40.32
CA VAL A 662 48.66 -49.66 -39.12
C VAL A 662 47.18 -49.94 -39.34
N TYR A 663 46.56 -50.56 -38.34
CA TYR A 663 45.15 -50.93 -38.33
C TYR A 663 44.46 -50.39 -37.06
N ILE A 664 43.15 -50.25 -37.13
CA ILE A 664 42.31 -49.86 -36.00
C ILE A 664 41.49 -51.07 -35.57
N VAL A 665 41.63 -51.47 -34.31
CA VAL A 665 40.84 -52.52 -33.68
C VAL A 665 39.72 -51.84 -32.89
N LYS A 666 38.48 -52.28 -33.09
CA LYS A 666 37.31 -51.77 -32.38
C LYS A 666 36.54 -52.93 -31.76
N SER A 667 36.12 -52.76 -30.52
CA SER A 667 35.09 -53.58 -29.88
C SER A 667 34.00 -52.65 -29.34
N SER A 668 32.96 -53.21 -28.72
CA SER A 668 31.96 -52.43 -27.99
C SER A 668 32.55 -51.66 -26.80
N ALA A 669 33.74 -52.04 -26.32
CA ALA A 669 34.34 -51.50 -25.10
C ALA A 669 35.60 -50.65 -25.32
N PHE A 670 36.28 -50.74 -26.47
CA PHE A 670 37.48 -49.96 -26.75
C PHE A 670 37.78 -49.78 -28.24
N ALA A 671 38.65 -48.82 -28.56
CA ALA A 671 39.29 -48.68 -29.86
C ALA A 671 40.81 -48.47 -29.72
N ALA A 672 41.62 -49.21 -30.45
CA ALA A 672 43.08 -49.15 -30.39
C ALA A 672 43.73 -49.13 -31.77
N LYS A 673 44.87 -48.45 -31.92
CA LYS A 673 45.72 -48.52 -33.11
C LYS A 673 46.78 -49.59 -32.89
N VAL A 674 46.97 -50.46 -33.89
CA VAL A 674 47.96 -51.54 -33.84
C VAL A 674 48.79 -51.54 -35.11
N LEU A 675 50.11 -51.73 -34.95
CA LEU A 675 51.04 -51.88 -36.05
C LEU A 675 51.27 -53.37 -36.30
N VAL A 676 50.89 -53.86 -37.48
CA VAL A 676 51.31 -55.17 -37.98
C VAL A 676 52.68 -54.99 -38.62
N ARG A 677 53.70 -55.69 -38.09
CA ARG A 677 55.08 -55.61 -38.56
C ARG A 677 55.42 -56.72 -39.52
#